data_AF-A0A959YFF1-F1
#
_entry.id   AF-A0A959YFF1-F1
#
_cell.length_a   1.000
_cell.length_b   1.000
_cell.length_c   1.000
_cell.angle_alpha   90.00
_cell.angle_beta   90.00
_cell.angle_gamma   90.00
#
_symmetry.space_group_name_H-M   'P 1'
#
loop_
_entity.id
_entity.type
_entity.pdbx_description
1 polymer ?
#
loop_
_entity_poly.entity_id
_entity_poly.type
_entity_poly.pdbx_seq_one_letter_code
_entity_poly.pdbx_strand_id
1 'polypeptide(L)'
;NSYVNARLRHQDDEFNARLRIKGKLTDHVQGRKWSFRVIARKAGGFLGMKRFSLQHPGTRNYLCDWLYHRLSAGEGIVALRYGFVRVVLNDEDLGIYAYEEHFDEALLEQNGRIPGPLVRFDPSLFWVHRLNMMQGVRYNEPFAEFQAAALDAYGTKDLLNDPDQKAVFERAVALMDGFRSGELAASQVFHVDLIARRHALLDLVGGHHSMDWSDVKFYFDPVAERFEPVAYESFSAFPIRDLAGAYRFRSDPSERHDLHERFFSDPVIFSAYVGHLERMSAPAYLDSVFQVLEAPLDSASAVLYREFPYKELDRSVYYANQRTIQRVLDVPKPFHAFRTGLKGDTLSLGLQAIGSLPIEITAYVLGEERRVELEPAFVLPPRQRYTFAKLQELIVPVGTDSLATLPMELEWRVLGAHARARTEVFPYAPDRDGVEGSPMLDRKGNIERHPFLSRSPHGEVILHAGEWTLEEDLIVPEGMVFHAFGPIVLRVPDGLRILSRSPLDWKGHEDDPMRIFLGEGATMMVLDASKRSTLRNVHVEVDGQASRSALVFHRSEVNMEHVRIHGSAERDLITVTRGRLTMDDVVLQGGRDQVRGSMAGIELSNAHLSGASDDAMEVKAGELVLAEAIFREIGGVAIKLEQGSECTAKDLSIQSAEKGMQLREASRMRVEGGMFNDLRVGVQAGKEQMRYGHVTVELKNVRMEAVDVEVDQRAGAKVTFNGKSLMPTNAAGGT
;
A
#
# COMPACT_ATOMS: atom_id res chain seq x y z
N ASN A 1 -26.77 42.12 -23.95
CA ASN A 1 -25.72 42.95 -24.61
C ASN A 1 -25.89 42.92 -26.13
N SER A 2 -26.62 43.88 -26.69
CA SER A 2 -26.82 44.03 -28.13
C SER A 2 -25.63 44.76 -28.80
N TYR A 3 -25.38 44.49 -30.08
CA TYR A 3 -24.37 45.22 -30.85
C TYR A 3 -24.87 46.59 -31.29
N VAL A 4 -24.03 47.61 -31.17
CA VAL A 4 -24.24 48.96 -31.71
C VAL A 4 -23.22 49.27 -32.81
N ASN A 5 -23.52 50.24 -33.66
CA ASN A 5 -22.57 50.69 -34.69
C ASN A 5 -21.46 51.52 -34.05
N ALA A 6 -20.23 51.33 -34.52
CA ALA A 6 -19.06 52.08 -34.08
C ALA A 6 -18.15 52.37 -35.28
N ARG A 7 -17.27 53.35 -35.11
CA ARG A 7 -16.18 53.68 -36.03
C ARG A 7 -14.88 53.60 -35.24
N LEU A 8 -13.93 52.83 -35.72
CA LEU A 8 -12.63 52.66 -35.09
C LEU A 8 -11.56 53.28 -35.97
N ARG A 9 -10.58 53.91 -35.34
CA ARG A 9 -9.38 54.45 -35.97
C ARG A 9 -8.16 53.90 -35.24
N HIS A 10 -7.20 53.37 -35.98
CA HIS A 10 -5.92 52.92 -35.46
C HIS A 10 -4.81 53.39 -36.41
N GLN A 11 -3.92 54.24 -35.93
CA GLN A 11 -2.96 54.95 -36.78
C GLN A 11 -3.71 55.67 -37.92
N ASP A 12 -3.32 55.42 -39.18
CA ASP A 12 -3.92 56.03 -40.37
C ASP A 12 -5.15 55.24 -40.89
N ASP A 13 -5.45 54.07 -40.32
CA ASP A 13 -6.56 53.22 -40.74
C ASP A 13 -7.86 53.57 -40.00
N GLU A 14 -8.95 53.72 -40.75
CA GLU A 14 -10.31 53.90 -40.22
C GLU A 14 -11.27 52.86 -40.79
N PHE A 15 -12.10 52.26 -39.92
CA PHE A 15 -13.12 51.32 -40.36
C PHE A 15 -14.40 51.35 -39.53
N ASN A 16 -15.50 50.97 -40.18
CA ASN A 16 -16.78 50.76 -39.51
C ASN A 16 -16.80 49.40 -38.82
N ALA A 17 -17.36 49.35 -37.61
CA ALA A 17 -17.49 48.14 -36.82
C ALA A 17 -18.85 48.04 -36.11
N ARG A 18 -19.09 46.90 -35.48
CA ARG A 18 -20.08 46.73 -34.42
C ARG A 18 -19.40 46.47 -33.09
N LEU A 19 -19.88 47.12 -32.04
CA LEU A 19 -19.35 47.03 -30.68
C LEU A 19 -20.43 46.50 -29.73
N ARG A 20 -20.07 45.66 -28.76
CA ARG A 20 -20.91 45.33 -27.61
C ARG A 20 -20.07 45.11 -26.36
N ILE A 21 -20.70 45.13 -25.20
CA ILE A 21 -20.06 44.69 -23.93
C ILE A 21 -19.76 43.18 -23.99
N LYS A 22 -18.53 42.79 -23.63
CA LYS A 22 -18.06 41.41 -23.47
C LYS A 22 -18.30 40.92 -22.03
N GLY A 23 -18.40 39.59 -21.87
CA GLY A 23 -18.38 38.93 -20.57
C GLY A 23 -19.76 38.53 -20.04
N LYS A 24 -19.76 37.57 -19.11
CA LYS A 24 -20.91 37.18 -18.27
C LYS A 24 -20.73 37.62 -16.81
N LEU A 25 -19.49 37.87 -16.38
CA LEU A 25 -19.10 38.27 -15.04
C LEU A 25 -18.93 39.80 -14.93
N THR A 26 -18.98 40.31 -13.70
CA THR A 26 -18.96 41.76 -13.42
C THR A 26 -17.60 42.41 -13.63
N ASP A 27 -16.50 41.64 -13.58
CA ASP A 27 -15.12 42.08 -13.86
C ASP A 27 -14.99 42.80 -15.22
N HIS A 28 -15.80 42.41 -16.20
CA HIS A 28 -15.83 43.05 -17.51
C HIS A 28 -16.56 44.41 -17.56
N VAL A 29 -17.29 44.78 -16.51
CA VAL A 29 -18.07 46.04 -16.41
C VAL A 29 -17.80 46.81 -15.11
N GLN A 30 -16.68 46.50 -14.44
CA GLN A 30 -16.24 47.22 -13.24
C GLN A 30 -15.61 48.57 -13.59
N GLY A 31 -16.02 49.61 -12.86
CA GLY A 31 -15.49 50.96 -13.03
C GLY A 31 -15.76 51.53 -14.44
N ARG A 32 -14.77 52.27 -14.97
CA ARG A 32 -14.86 52.94 -16.28
C ARG A 32 -14.24 52.14 -17.43
N LYS A 33 -13.49 51.06 -17.15
CA LYS A 33 -12.71 50.29 -18.15
C LYS A 33 -13.47 49.04 -18.61
N TRP A 34 -14.63 49.24 -19.25
CA TRP A 34 -15.47 48.13 -19.72
C TRP A 34 -14.80 47.33 -20.83
N SER A 35 -15.06 46.02 -20.86
CA SER A 35 -14.59 45.13 -21.91
C SER A 35 -15.56 45.12 -23.09
N PHE A 36 -15.01 45.17 -24.30
CA PHE A 36 -15.76 45.22 -25.54
C PHE A 36 -15.46 44.04 -26.44
N ARG A 37 -16.46 43.64 -27.22
CA ARG A 37 -16.30 42.77 -28.39
C ARG A 37 -16.57 43.57 -29.66
N VAL A 38 -15.63 43.52 -30.59
CA VAL A 38 -15.62 44.28 -31.85
C VAL A 38 -15.80 43.30 -33.02
N ILE A 39 -16.64 43.68 -33.98
CA ILE A 39 -16.77 43.03 -35.29
C ILE A 39 -16.56 44.09 -36.36
N ALA A 40 -15.44 44.04 -37.08
CA ALA A 40 -15.19 44.89 -38.23
C ALA A 40 -16.19 44.60 -39.36
N ARG A 41 -16.55 45.62 -40.13
CA ARG A 41 -17.43 45.50 -41.31
C ARG A 41 -16.62 45.63 -42.60
N LYS A 42 -17.07 44.95 -43.66
CA LYS A 42 -16.46 44.99 -45.01
C LYS A 42 -14.96 44.64 -44.96
N ALA A 43 -14.13 45.33 -45.75
CA ALA A 43 -12.70 45.10 -45.85
C ALA A 43 -11.87 45.59 -44.64
N GLY A 44 -12.44 46.30 -43.66
CA GLY A 44 -11.70 46.83 -42.49
C GLY A 44 -11.26 45.77 -41.47
N GLY A 45 -10.54 46.17 -40.42
CA GLY A 45 -10.05 45.25 -39.39
C GLY A 45 -8.96 45.88 -38.52
N PHE A 46 -8.45 45.14 -37.54
CA PHE A 46 -7.38 45.59 -36.66
C PHE A 46 -6.28 44.54 -36.62
N LEU A 47 -5.07 44.88 -37.07
CA LEU A 47 -3.92 43.94 -37.16
C LEU A 47 -4.25 42.62 -37.88
N GLY A 48 -5.11 42.69 -38.91
CA GLY A 48 -5.62 41.54 -39.66
C GLY A 48 -6.76 40.77 -38.98
N MET A 49 -7.25 41.21 -37.82
CA MET A 49 -8.41 40.62 -37.13
C MET A 49 -9.72 41.27 -37.59
N LYS A 50 -10.72 40.44 -37.90
CA LYS A 50 -12.11 40.89 -38.16
C LYS A 50 -12.96 40.91 -36.90
N ARG A 51 -12.69 40.00 -35.97
CA ARG A 51 -13.36 39.89 -34.69
C ARG A 51 -12.33 39.85 -33.59
N PHE A 52 -12.46 40.72 -32.60
CA PHE A 52 -11.54 40.79 -31.47
C PHE A 52 -12.23 41.36 -30.24
N SER A 53 -11.60 41.22 -29.09
CA SER A 53 -12.02 41.81 -27.85
C SER A 53 -11.02 42.87 -27.41
N LEU A 54 -11.51 43.95 -26.80
CA LEU A 54 -10.70 44.91 -26.06
C LEU A 54 -11.11 44.76 -24.59
N GLN A 55 -10.23 44.32 -23.72
CA GLN A 55 -10.55 44.05 -22.32
C GLN A 55 -9.52 44.61 -21.34
N HIS A 56 -9.93 44.79 -20.08
CA HIS A 56 -9.01 45.19 -19.02
C HIS A 56 -7.88 44.14 -18.91
N PRO A 57 -6.57 44.50 -19.00
CA PRO A 57 -5.48 43.51 -19.02
C PRO A 57 -5.48 42.53 -17.83
N GLY A 58 -5.91 43.00 -16.66
CA GLY A 58 -6.11 42.19 -15.46
C GLY A 58 -7.08 41.00 -15.59
N THR A 59 -8.06 40.99 -16.51
CA THR A 59 -8.96 39.84 -16.70
C THR A 59 -8.26 38.63 -17.34
N ARG A 60 -6.99 38.82 -17.74
CA ARG A 60 -6.10 37.82 -18.35
C ARG A 60 -4.72 37.82 -17.71
N ASN A 61 -4.59 38.34 -16.50
CA ASN A 61 -3.31 38.38 -15.80
C ASN A 61 -2.15 39.05 -16.60
N TYR A 62 -2.44 40.12 -17.34
CA TYR A 62 -1.43 41.02 -17.92
C TYR A 62 -0.46 40.28 -18.88
N LEU A 63 0.85 40.37 -18.65
CA LEU A 63 1.89 39.76 -19.49
C LEU A 63 1.87 38.23 -19.48
N CYS A 64 1.21 37.58 -18.51
CA CYS A 64 1.21 36.12 -18.38
C CYS A 64 0.49 35.46 -19.56
N ASP A 65 -0.67 35.98 -19.97
CA ASP A 65 -1.43 35.44 -21.10
C ASP A 65 -0.80 35.82 -22.45
N TRP A 66 -0.16 36.99 -22.52
CA TRP A 66 0.68 37.35 -23.64
C TRP A 66 1.83 36.34 -23.82
N LEU A 67 2.55 36.00 -22.75
CA LEU A 67 3.63 35.02 -22.80
C LEU A 67 3.10 33.64 -23.20
N TYR A 68 1.96 33.22 -22.65
CA TYR A 68 1.34 31.94 -23.01
C TYR A 68 1.02 31.84 -24.50
N HIS A 69 0.47 32.89 -25.11
CA HIS A 69 0.22 32.90 -26.56
C HIS A 69 1.52 32.90 -27.38
N ARG A 70 2.58 33.57 -26.91
CA ARG A 70 3.91 33.51 -27.56
C ARG A 70 4.52 32.11 -27.50
N LEU A 71 4.46 31.47 -26.34
CA LEU A 71 4.92 30.10 -26.13
C LEU A 71 4.11 29.11 -26.97
N SER A 72 2.78 29.24 -26.98
CA SER A 72 1.90 28.37 -27.77
C SER A 72 2.21 28.46 -29.27
N ALA A 73 2.38 29.67 -29.79
CA ALA A 73 2.76 29.88 -31.19
C ALA A 73 4.15 29.27 -31.51
N GLY A 74 5.12 29.44 -30.61
CA GLY A 74 6.46 28.83 -30.76
C GLY A 74 6.44 27.30 -30.76
N GLU A 75 5.48 26.71 -30.04
CA GLU A 75 5.26 25.25 -29.98
C GLU A 75 4.34 24.74 -31.10
N GLY A 76 3.90 25.60 -32.02
CA GLY A 76 3.06 25.25 -33.17
C GLY A 76 1.57 25.04 -32.86
N ILE A 77 1.14 25.39 -31.64
CA ILE A 77 -0.26 25.37 -31.20
C ILE A 77 -0.95 26.62 -31.74
N VAL A 78 -2.18 26.48 -32.26
CA VAL A 78 -2.97 27.62 -32.75
C VAL A 78 -3.13 28.65 -31.63
N ALA A 79 -2.57 29.84 -31.81
CA ALA A 79 -2.52 30.88 -30.79
C ALA A 79 -3.21 32.16 -31.27
N LEU A 80 -3.95 32.80 -30.36
CA LEU A 80 -4.61 34.07 -30.62
C LEU A 80 -3.59 35.21 -30.75
N ARG A 81 -3.84 36.16 -31.66
CA ARG A 81 -3.19 37.47 -31.60
C ARG A 81 -3.61 38.17 -30.30
N TYR A 82 -2.63 38.34 -29.42
CA TYR A 82 -2.81 38.95 -28.11
C TYR A 82 -1.74 40.03 -27.86
N GLY A 83 -2.14 41.16 -27.29
CA GLY A 83 -1.22 42.24 -26.93
C GLY A 83 -1.94 43.42 -26.30
N PHE A 84 -1.27 44.58 -26.25
CA PHE A 84 -1.76 45.74 -25.51
C PHE A 84 -1.85 46.99 -26.37
N VAL A 85 -2.89 47.78 -26.16
CA VAL A 85 -3.17 49.00 -26.93
C VAL A 85 -3.85 50.05 -26.06
N ARG A 86 -3.57 51.33 -26.30
CA ARG A 86 -4.30 52.44 -25.67
C ARG A 86 -5.64 52.63 -26.38
N VAL A 87 -6.72 52.72 -25.63
CA VAL A 87 -8.09 52.89 -26.14
C VAL A 87 -8.64 54.25 -25.74
N VAL A 88 -9.13 54.99 -26.74
CA VAL A 88 -9.88 56.24 -26.56
C VAL A 88 -11.29 56.01 -27.09
N LEU A 89 -12.31 56.32 -26.29
CA LEU A 89 -13.72 56.18 -26.65
C LEU A 89 -14.41 57.53 -26.55
N ASN A 90 -14.86 58.09 -27.68
CA ASN A 90 -15.53 59.41 -27.75
C ASN A 90 -14.76 60.50 -26.97
N ASP A 91 -13.49 60.67 -27.28
CA ASP A 91 -12.56 61.62 -26.64
C ASP A 91 -12.19 61.32 -25.17
N GLU A 92 -12.77 60.28 -24.56
CA GLU A 92 -12.37 59.80 -23.24
C GLU A 92 -11.22 58.79 -23.36
N ASP A 93 -10.08 59.08 -22.73
CA ASP A 93 -8.96 58.14 -22.64
C ASP A 93 -9.27 57.06 -21.61
N LEU A 94 -9.55 55.85 -22.10
CA LEU A 94 -9.82 54.69 -21.25
C LEU A 94 -8.53 53.96 -20.85
N GLY A 95 -7.36 54.43 -21.29
CA GLY A 95 -6.05 53.86 -20.96
C GLY A 95 -5.70 52.60 -21.77
N ILE A 96 -4.81 51.79 -21.21
CA ILE A 96 -4.31 50.53 -21.78
C ILE A 96 -5.33 49.41 -21.61
N TYR A 97 -5.54 48.70 -22.72
CA TYR A 97 -6.38 47.52 -22.88
C TYR A 97 -5.56 46.37 -23.45
N ALA A 98 -5.96 45.14 -23.14
CA ALA A 98 -5.53 43.97 -23.87
C ALA A 98 -6.44 43.78 -25.09
N TYR A 99 -5.85 43.61 -26.27
CA TYR A 99 -6.57 43.08 -27.43
C TYR A 99 -6.41 41.56 -27.49
N GLU A 100 -7.50 40.86 -27.79
CA GLU A 100 -7.56 39.41 -27.88
C GLU A 100 -8.35 39.03 -29.13
N GLU A 101 -7.71 38.33 -30.06
CA GLU A 101 -8.35 37.80 -31.26
C GLU A 101 -9.55 36.90 -30.92
N HIS A 102 -10.56 36.90 -31.80
CA HIS A 102 -11.68 35.98 -31.68
C HIS A 102 -11.57 34.84 -32.70
N PHE A 103 -12.25 33.74 -32.43
CA PHE A 103 -12.26 32.55 -33.26
C PHE A 103 -13.01 32.82 -34.57
N ASP A 104 -12.28 32.92 -35.67
CA ASP A 104 -12.76 32.95 -37.05
C ASP A 104 -11.66 32.43 -38.00
N GLU A 105 -11.93 32.44 -39.31
CA GLU A 105 -11.01 31.94 -40.33
C GLU A 105 -9.65 32.67 -40.33
N ALA A 106 -9.62 33.96 -40.00
CA ALA A 106 -8.38 34.74 -39.98
C ALA A 106 -7.39 34.26 -38.90
N LEU A 107 -7.91 33.66 -37.82
CA LEU A 107 -7.07 33.00 -36.80
C LEU A 107 -6.33 31.80 -37.42
N LEU A 108 -7.01 30.99 -38.23
CA LEU A 108 -6.42 29.80 -38.85
C LEU A 108 -5.35 30.19 -39.86
N GLU A 109 -5.67 31.15 -40.74
CA GLU A 109 -4.73 31.66 -41.75
C GLU A 109 -3.43 32.18 -41.10
N GLN A 110 -3.57 32.96 -40.02
CA GLN A 110 -2.43 33.52 -39.29
C GLN A 110 -1.58 32.45 -38.58
N ASN A 111 -2.17 31.31 -38.25
CA ASN A 111 -1.48 30.15 -37.68
C ASN A 111 -1.04 29.13 -38.76
N GLY A 112 -1.13 29.48 -40.04
CA GLY A 112 -0.72 28.60 -41.15
C GLY A 112 -1.58 27.35 -41.28
N ARG A 113 -2.87 27.45 -40.96
CA ARG A 113 -3.87 26.38 -41.12
C ARG A 113 -4.81 26.68 -42.28
N ILE A 114 -5.25 25.62 -42.95
CA ILE A 114 -6.27 25.71 -43.99
C ILE A 114 -7.67 25.89 -43.37
N PRO A 115 -8.66 26.41 -44.12
CA PRO A 115 -10.01 26.58 -43.61
C PRO A 115 -10.59 25.26 -43.07
N GLY A 116 -11.16 25.31 -41.86
CA GLY A 116 -11.79 24.16 -41.21
C GLY A 116 -12.54 24.56 -39.93
N PRO A 117 -13.33 23.65 -39.34
CA PRO A 117 -14.13 23.97 -38.16
C PRO A 117 -13.26 24.32 -36.94
N LEU A 118 -13.45 25.51 -36.38
CA LEU A 118 -13.04 25.85 -35.02
C LEU A 118 -14.19 25.48 -34.07
N VAL A 119 -13.97 24.51 -33.19
CA VAL A 119 -15.01 23.92 -32.34
C VAL A 119 -14.78 24.13 -30.85
N ARG A 120 -15.87 24.01 -30.10
CA ARG A 120 -15.92 24.06 -28.63
C ARG A 120 -17.04 23.16 -28.14
N PHE A 121 -16.96 22.75 -26.89
CA PHE A 121 -18.14 22.26 -26.18
C PHE A 121 -19.04 23.45 -25.83
N ASP A 122 -20.35 23.35 -26.10
CA ASP A 122 -21.31 24.41 -25.78
C ASP A 122 -21.44 24.57 -24.25
N PRO A 123 -20.98 25.70 -23.68
CA PRO A 123 -20.99 25.88 -22.23
C PRO A 123 -22.31 26.49 -21.74
N SER A 124 -23.35 26.58 -22.57
CA SER A 124 -24.60 27.29 -22.24
C SER A 124 -25.22 26.78 -20.94
N LEU A 125 -25.36 25.46 -20.78
CA LEU A 125 -25.93 24.84 -19.59
C LEU A 125 -24.98 24.87 -18.38
N PHE A 126 -23.67 24.76 -18.61
CA PHE A 126 -22.65 25.02 -17.59
C PHE A 126 -22.81 26.40 -16.95
N TRP A 127 -23.05 27.45 -17.75
CA TRP A 127 -23.23 28.79 -17.22
C TRP A 127 -24.54 29.00 -16.46
N VAL A 128 -25.62 28.30 -16.82
CA VAL A 128 -26.86 28.30 -16.03
C VAL A 128 -26.57 27.76 -14.63
N HIS A 129 -25.90 26.61 -14.56
CA HIS A 129 -25.49 25.99 -13.30
C HIS A 129 -24.54 26.88 -12.49
N ARG A 130 -23.52 27.47 -13.12
CA ARG A 130 -22.56 28.37 -12.47
C ARG A 130 -23.22 29.61 -11.87
N LEU A 131 -24.19 30.21 -12.58
CA LEU A 131 -24.94 31.36 -12.08
C LEU A 131 -25.80 31.00 -10.87
N ASN A 132 -26.43 29.82 -10.85
CA ASN A 132 -27.17 29.34 -9.68
C ASN A 132 -26.24 29.18 -8.46
N MET A 133 -25.04 28.62 -8.65
CA MET A 133 -24.04 28.49 -7.57
C MET A 133 -23.60 29.85 -7.02
N MET A 134 -23.45 30.86 -7.87
CA MET A 134 -23.13 32.22 -7.46
C MET A 134 -24.27 32.89 -6.67
N GLN A 135 -25.50 32.45 -6.86
CA GLN A 135 -26.68 32.89 -6.10
C GLN A 135 -26.89 32.06 -4.81
N GLY A 136 -25.94 31.20 -4.45
CA GLY A 136 -26.00 30.36 -3.24
C GLY A 136 -26.73 29.03 -3.42
N VAL A 137 -27.21 28.71 -4.63
CA VAL A 137 -27.89 27.45 -4.93
C VAL A 137 -26.86 26.45 -5.45
N ARG A 138 -26.44 25.51 -4.61
CA ARG A 138 -25.45 24.46 -4.96
C ARG A 138 -26.14 23.10 -5.04
N TYR A 139 -26.14 22.51 -6.22
CA TYR A 139 -26.69 21.19 -6.51
C TYR A 139 -25.91 20.57 -7.67
N ASN A 140 -25.87 19.24 -7.78
CA ASN A 140 -25.15 18.54 -8.85
C ASN A 140 -26.12 18.20 -9.98
N GLU A 141 -25.82 18.61 -11.20
CA GLU A 141 -26.69 18.38 -12.37
C GLU A 141 -25.90 17.85 -13.56
N PRO A 142 -26.26 16.67 -14.10
CA PRO A 142 -25.57 16.08 -15.24
C PRO A 142 -25.55 16.97 -16.49
N PHE A 143 -26.54 17.84 -16.67
CA PHE A 143 -26.64 18.71 -17.85
C PHE A 143 -25.49 19.74 -17.94
N ALA A 144 -24.77 19.97 -16.84
CA ALA A 144 -23.66 20.93 -16.75
C ALA A 144 -22.29 20.26 -16.89
N GLU A 145 -22.24 18.96 -17.19
CA GLU A 145 -21.01 18.18 -17.33
C GLU A 145 -20.53 18.07 -18.78
N PHE A 146 -19.25 17.74 -18.95
CA PHE A 146 -18.60 17.50 -20.24
C PHE A 146 -19.37 16.50 -21.12
N GLN A 147 -19.93 15.46 -20.50
CA GLN A 147 -20.68 14.39 -21.15
C GLN A 147 -22.01 14.86 -21.76
N ALA A 148 -22.58 15.95 -21.26
CA ALA A 148 -23.84 16.51 -21.78
C ALA A 148 -23.63 17.65 -22.79
N ALA A 149 -22.43 18.22 -22.85
CA ALA A 149 -22.16 19.37 -23.71
C ALA A 149 -22.18 18.99 -25.19
N ALA A 150 -22.94 19.72 -26.00
CA ALA A 150 -22.93 19.54 -27.47
C ALA A 150 -21.63 20.11 -28.07
N LEU A 151 -21.17 19.54 -29.18
CA LEU A 151 -20.09 20.16 -29.96
C LEU A 151 -20.67 21.27 -30.86
N ASP A 152 -20.13 22.48 -30.72
CA ASP A 152 -20.54 23.66 -31.50
C ASP A 152 -19.32 24.23 -32.24
N ALA A 153 -19.53 24.81 -33.42
CA ALA A 153 -18.51 25.52 -34.17
C ALA A 153 -18.65 27.05 -34.04
N TYR A 154 -17.53 27.76 -34.12
CA TYR A 154 -17.59 29.20 -34.28
C TYR A 154 -18.13 29.55 -35.67
N GLY A 155 -19.29 30.20 -35.72
CA GLY A 155 -19.96 30.49 -36.98
C GLY A 155 -20.82 29.35 -37.52
N THR A 156 -21.27 28.39 -36.68
CA THR A 156 -22.09 27.23 -37.07
C THR A 156 -23.21 27.56 -38.07
N LYS A 157 -23.91 28.69 -37.91
CA LYS A 157 -24.99 29.07 -38.85
C LYS A 157 -24.50 29.25 -40.28
N ASP A 158 -23.36 29.91 -40.46
CA ASP A 158 -22.78 30.15 -41.78
C ASP A 158 -22.17 28.86 -42.33
N LEU A 159 -21.47 28.11 -41.46
CA LEU A 159 -20.88 26.81 -41.77
C LEU A 159 -21.92 25.81 -42.30
N LEU A 160 -23.10 25.70 -41.67
CA LEU A 160 -24.14 24.75 -42.05
C LEU A 160 -24.83 25.08 -43.39
N ASN A 161 -24.70 26.30 -43.89
CA ASN A 161 -25.23 26.70 -45.18
C ASN A 161 -24.29 26.35 -46.34
N ASP A 162 -23.03 26.01 -46.04
CA ASP A 162 -22.04 25.53 -47.00
C ASP A 162 -22.01 23.99 -46.95
N PRO A 163 -22.41 23.28 -48.02
CA PRO A 163 -22.47 21.82 -48.01
C PRO A 163 -21.13 21.13 -47.70
N ASP A 164 -20.02 21.69 -48.17
CA ASP A 164 -18.70 21.08 -48.00
C ASP A 164 -18.21 21.29 -46.56
N GLN A 165 -18.35 22.51 -46.02
CA GLN A 165 -17.99 22.78 -44.63
C GLN A 165 -18.89 22.03 -43.65
N LYS A 166 -20.19 21.90 -43.97
CA LYS A 166 -21.12 21.09 -43.20
C LYS A 166 -20.66 19.63 -43.12
N ALA A 167 -20.30 19.03 -44.26
CA ALA A 167 -19.84 17.64 -44.30
C ALA A 167 -18.55 17.45 -43.47
N VAL A 168 -17.62 18.40 -43.49
CA VAL A 168 -16.41 18.37 -42.65
C VAL A 168 -16.78 18.45 -41.17
N PHE A 169 -17.69 19.34 -40.79
CA PHE A 169 -18.13 19.47 -39.39
C PHE A 169 -18.87 18.24 -38.90
N GLU A 170 -19.72 17.60 -39.71
CA GLU A 170 -20.39 16.35 -39.36
C GLU A 170 -19.38 15.21 -39.10
N ARG A 171 -18.27 15.15 -39.85
CA ARG A 171 -17.17 14.20 -39.56
C ARG A 171 -16.47 14.53 -38.25
N ALA A 172 -16.22 15.81 -37.97
CA ALA A 172 -15.65 16.24 -36.69
C ALA A 172 -16.55 15.83 -35.50
N VAL A 173 -17.86 16.02 -35.62
CA VAL A 173 -18.85 15.57 -34.62
C VAL A 173 -18.79 14.06 -34.43
N ALA A 174 -18.79 13.28 -35.50
CA ALA A 174 -18.74 11.81 -35.43
C ALA A 174 -17.46 11.31 -34.72
N LEU A 175 -16.29 11.88 -35.03
CA LEU A 175 -15.03 11.52 -34.37
C LEU A 175 -15.02 11.92 -32.89
N MET A 176 -15.55 13.10 -32.55
CA MET A 176 -15.67 13.55 -31.17
C MET A 176 -16.64 12.67 -30.37
N ASP A 177 -17.76 12.25 -30.96
CA ASP A 177 -18.72 11.38 -30.30
C ASP A 177 -18.18 9.95 -30.14
N GLY A 178 -17.50 9.41 -31.16
CA GLY A 178 -16.78 8.13 -31.06
C GLY A 178 -15.66 8.16 -30.02
N PHE A 179 -14.98 9.31 -29.88
CA PHE A 179 -14.17 9.55 -28.69
C PHE A 179 -15.06 9.49 -27.46
N ARG A 180 -16.04 10.38 -27.26
CA ARG A 180 -16.87 10.48 -26.03
C ARG A 180 -17.51 9.17 -25.57
N SER A 181 -17.96 8.30 -26.46
CA SER A 181 -18.54 6.98 -26.14
C SER A 181 -17.51 5.93 -25.72
N GLY A 182 -16.22 6.15 -26.00
CA GLY A 182 -15.14 5.21 -25.73
C GLY A 182 -14.80 4.28 -26.89
N GLU A 183 -15.45 4.44 -28.05
CA GLU A 183 -15.17 3.67 -29.27
C GLU A 183 -13.81 4.02 -29.89
N LEU A 184 -13.39 5.28 -29.76
CA LEU A 184 -12.10 5.77 -30.26
C LEU A 184 -11.21 6.25 -29.11
N ALA A 185 -9.94 5.87 -29.18
CA ALA A 185 -8.90 6.39 -28.30
C ALA A 185 -8.57 7.86 -28.65
N ALA A 186 -8.03 8.59 -27.69
CA ALA A 186 -7.68 9.99 -27.90
C ALA A 186 -6.64 10.17 -29.02
N SER A 187 -5.66 9.28 -29.12
CA SER A 187 -4.63 9.28 -30.18
C SER A 187 -5.19 9.03 -31.59
N GLN A 188 -6.41 8.47 -31.70
CA GLN A 188 -7.09 8.27 -32.98
C GLN A 188 -7.88 9.51 -33.43
N VAL A 189 -8.17 10.44 -32.52
CA VAL A 189 -9.07 11.58 -32.77
C VAL A 189 -8.33 12.92 -32.70
N PHE A 190 -7.31 13.02 -31.86
CA PHE A 190 -6.57 14.24 -31.61
C PHE A 190 -5.13 14.14 -32.13
N HIS A 191 -4.54 15.27 -32.49
CA HIS A 191 -3.13 15.33 -32.85
C HIS A 191 -2.27 15.16 -31.58
N VAL A 192 -1.72 13.96 -31.41
CA VAL A 192 -0.98 13.51 -30.20
C VAL A 192 0.05 14.54 -29.73
N ASP A 193 0.98 14.92 -30.61
CA ASP A 193 2.12 15.79 -30.26
C ASP A 193 1.66 17.19 -29.80
N LEU A 194 0.70 17.83 -30.50
CA LEU A 194 0.18 19.15 -30.11
C LEU A 194 -0.62 19.11 -28.80
N ILE A 195 -1.39 18.05 -28.56
CA ILE A 195 -2.08 17.85 -27.27
C ILE A 195 -1.04 17.71 -26.15
N ALA A 196 0.00 16.89 -26.35
CA ALA A 196 1.08 16.71 -25.39
C ALA A 196 1.83 18.02 -25.10
N ARG A 197 2.19 18.79 -26.13
CA ARG A 197 2.84 20.12 -25.98
C ARG A 197 1.97 21.08 -25.19
N ARG A 198 0.67 21.16 -25.49
CA ARG A 198 -0.25 22.04 -24.75
C ARG A 198 -0.24 21.72 -23.26
N HIS A 199 -0.38 20.45 -22.89
CA HIS A 199 -0.45 20.08 -21.48
C HIS A 199 0.89 20.30 -20.77
N ALA A 200 2.02 19.96 -21.40
CA ALA A 200 3.34 20.25 -20.84
C ALA A 200 3.57 21.77 -20.67
N LEU A 201 3.08 22.58 -21.61
CA LEU A 201 3.12 24.03 -21.50
C LEU A 201 2.24 24.54 -20.36
N LEU A 202 1.04 23.98 -20.17
CA LEU A 202 0.16 24.33 -19.04
C LEU A 202 0.80 23.99 -17.69
N ASP A 203 1.53 22.89 -17.57
CA ASP A 203 2.33 22.60 -16.37
C ASP A 203 3.44 23.63 -16.17
N LEU A 204 4.19 23.97 -17.22
CA LEU A 204 5.26 24.95 -17.15
C LEU A 204 4.76 26.32 -16.70
N VAL A 205 3.65 26.80 -17.27
CA VAL A 205 3.09 28.12 -16.94
C VAL A 205 2.19 28.11 -15.70
N GLY A 206 1.89 26.96 -15.13
CA GLY A 206 0.94 26.83 -14.03
C GLY A 206 -0.49 27.19 -14.42
N GLY A 207 -0.89 26.86 -15.65
CA GLY A 207 -2.16 27.21 -16.27
C GLY A 207 -3.24 26.12 -16.18
N HIS A 208 -3.24 25.29 -15.13
CA HIS A 208 -4.19 24.16 -15.02
C HIS A 208 -5.66 24.58 -15.05
N HIS A 209 -5.97 25.82 -14.69
CA HIS A 209 -7.33 26.36 -14.82
C HIS A 209 -7.85 26.35 -16.26
N SER A 210 -6.97 26.40 -17.27
CA SER A 210 -7.32 26.28 -18.70
C SER A 210 -7.69 24.85 -19.13
N MET A 211 -7.72 23.90 -18.19
CA MET A 211 -8.18 22.53 -18.40
C MET A 211 -9.67 22.35 -18.05
N ASP A 212 -10.39 23.41 -17.68
CA ASP A 212 -11.85 23.32 -17.64
C ASP A 212 -12.37 23.03 -19.06
N TRP A 213 -13.17 21.97 -19.22
CA TRP A 213 -13.67 21.54 -20.53
C TRP A 213 -14.43 22.66 -21.26
N SER A 214 -15.04 23.59 -20.52
CA SER A 214 -15.76 24.74 -21.08
C SER A 214 -14.81 25.78 -21.71
N ASP A 215 -13.55 25.80 -21.30
CA ASP A 215 -12.50 26.70 -21.79
C ASP A 215 -11.62 26.07 -22.88
N VAL A 216 -11.63 24.73 -23.04
CA VAL A 216 -10.93 24.06 -24.15
C VAL A 216 -11.56 24.36 -25.50
N LYS A 217 -10.72 24.57 -26.53
CA LYS A 217 -11.08 24.88 -27.92
C LYS A 217 -10.22 24.05 -28.86
N PHE A 218 -10.80 23.66 -30.00
CA PHE A 218 -10.08 22.86 -31.00
C PHE A 218 -10.25 23.43 -32.41
N TYR A 219 -9.25 23.21 -33.24
CA TYR A 219 -9.34 23.27 -34.69
C TYR A 219 -9.43 21.84 -35.21
N PHE A 220 -10.35 21.57 -36.14
CA PHE A 220 -10.39 20.30 -36.85
C PHE A 220 -9.69 20.44 -38.20
N ASP A 221 -8.55 19.77 -38.36
CA ASP A 221 -7.83 19.70 -39.63
C ASP A 221 -8.62 18.78 -40.60
N PRO A 222 -9.15 19.33 -41.72
CA PRO A 222 -9.99 18.56 -42.63
C PRO A 222 -9.22 17.57 -43.49
N VAL A 223 -7.88 17.67 -43.56
CA VAL A 223 -7.01 16.77 -44.32
C VAL A 223 -6.51 15.65 -43.43
N ALA A 224 -6.02 15.97 -42.23
CA ALA A 224 -5.55 14.97 -41.28
C ALA A 224 -6.71 14.25 -40.56
N GLU A 225 -7.90 14.85 -40.57
CA GLU A 225 -9.07 14.43 -39.80
C GLU A 225 -8.74 14.23 -38.32
N ARG A 226 -8.09 15.24 -37.73
CA ARG A 226 -7.68 15.27 -36.33
C ARG A 226 -7.95 16.62 -35.71
N PHE A 227 -8.23 16.62 -34.41
CA PHE A 227 -8.34 17.85 -33.62
C PHE A 227 -6.98 18.33 -33.13
N GLU A 228 -6.68 19.58 -33.38
CA GLU A 228 -5.58 20.32 -32.78
C GLU A 228 -6.10 21.20 -31.64
N PRO A 229 -5.35 21.35 -30.53
CA PRO A 229 -5.71 22.30 -29.49
C PRO A 229 -5.54 23.74 -29.97
N VAL A 230 -6.44 24.62 -29.53
CA VAL A 230 -6.30 26.07 -29.68
C VAL A 230 -6.01 26.69 -28.31
N ALA A 231 -4.96 27.49 -28.23
CA ALA A 231 -4.60 28.21 -27.02
C ALA A 231 -5.66 29.29 -26.73
N TYR A 232 -6.23 29.24 -25.53
CA TYR A 232 -7.22 30.18 -25.05
C TYR A 232 -7.13 30.26 -23.53
N GLU A 233 -7.05 31.50 -23.01
CA GLU A 233 -7.07 31.85 -21.57
C GLU A 233 -6.18 30.97 -20.69
N SER A 234 -4.93 31.38 -20.45
CA SER A 234 -3.94 30.58 -19.71
C SER A 234 -4.16 30.47 -18.21
N PHE A 235 -4.82 31.46 -17.58
CA PHE A 235 -4.93 31.59 -16.12
C PHE A 235 -3.64 31.17 -15.40
N SER A 236 -2.51 31.68 -15.88
CA SER A 236 -1.17 31.17 -15.60
C SER A 236 -0.41 32.02 -14.57
N ALA A 237 0.87 31.68 -14.38
CA ALA A 237 1.80 32.21 -13.36
C ALA A 237 1.47 31.76 -11.94
N PHE A 238 1.09 30.49 -11.80
CA PHE A 238 0.91 29.84 -10.49
C PHE A 238 1.96 28.76 -10.25
N PRO A 239 2.48 28.63 -9.03
CA PRO A 239 3.27 27.46 -8.65
C PRO A 239 2.43 26.18 -8.74
N ILE A 240 2.91 25.19 -9.48
CA ILE A 240 2.28 23.86 -9.53
C ILE A 240 2.71 23.00 -8.33
N ARG A 241 1.85 22.07 -7.94
CA ARG A 241 2.13 21.05 -6.91
C ARG A 241 2.15 19.63 -7.45
N ASP A 242 1.46 19.42 -8.56
CA ASP A 242 1.32 18.16 -9.27
C ASP A 242 1.36 18.45 -10.77
N LEU A 243 1.49 17.40 -11.59
CA LEU A 243 1.40 17.49 -13.04
C LEU A 243 -0.06 17.37 -13.52
N ALA A 244 -0.36 17.95 -14.68
CA ALA A 244 -1.65 17.77 -15.36
C ALA A 244 -1.98 16.29 -15.60
N GLY A 245 -0.98 15.43 -15.86
CA GLY A 245 -1.20 13.98 -15.99
C GLY A 245 -1.26 13.19 -14.68
N ALA A 246 -0.91 13.78 -13.53
CA ALA A 246 -0.82 13.06 -12.27
C ALA A 246 -2.17 12.47 -11.85
N TYR A 247 -2.17 11.20 -11.43
CA TYR A 247 -3.34 10.44 -10.98
C TYR A 247 -4.41 10.15 -12.05
N ARG A 248 -4.26 10.64 -13.28
CA ARG A 248 -5.31 10.61 -14.32
C ARG A 248 -5.28 9.39 -15.24
N PHE A 249 -4.15 8.66 -15.30
CA PHE A 249 -4.06 7.45 -16.13
C PHE A 249 -4.96 6.34 -15.57
N ARG A 250 -5.81 5.77 -16.42
CA ARG A 250 -6.69 4.63 -16.15
C ARG A 250 -6.36 3.50 -17.11
N SER A 251 -6.29 2.27 -16.61
CA SER A 251 -6.18 1.07 -17.45
C SER A 251 -7.49 0.78 -18.20
N ASP A 252 -8.62 1.26 -17.69
CA ASP A 252 -9.99 1.07 -18.16
C ASP A 252 -10.70 2.42 -18.36
N PRO A 253 -10.27 3.23 -19.35
CA PRO A 253 -10.95 4.49 -19.63
C PRO A 253 -12.41 4.23 -20.01
N SER A 254 -13.34 5.01 -19.42
CA SER A 254 -14.79 4.88 -19.65
C SER A 254 -15.42 6.23 -19.98
N GLU A 255 -16.67 6.20 -20.47
CA GLU A 255 -17.50 7.39 -20.76
C GLU A 255 -17.71 8.32 -19.54
N ARG A 256 -17.48 7.81 -18.33
CA ARG A 256 -17.62 8.57 -17.07
C ARG A 256 -16.44 9.50 -16.81
N HIS A 257 -15.29 9.25 -17.43
CA HIS A 257 -14.08 10.04 -17.23
C HIS A 257 -14.15 11.36 -17.99
N ASP A 258 -13.59 12.42 -17.38
CA ASP A 258 -13.53 13.73 -18.02
C ASP A 258 -12.58 13.76 -19.22
N LEU A 259 -12.64 14.84 -20.01
CA LEU A 259 -11.80 15.05 -21.20
C LEU A 259 -10.31 14.76 -20.95
N HIS A 260 -9.77 15.24 -19.84
CA HIS A 260 -8.34 15.15 -19.53
C HIS A 260 -7.97 13.79 -18.95
N GLU A 261 -8.80 13.20 -18.10
CA GLU A 261 -8.62 11.80 -17.69
C GLU A 261 -8.53 10.87 -18.90
N ARG A 262 -9.33 11.13 -19.94
CA ARG A 262 -9.32 10.34 -21.16
C ARG A 262 -8.11 10.58 -22.05
N PHE A 263 -7.62 11.82 -22.15
CA PHE A 263 -6.34 12.12 -22.80
C PHE A 263 -5.18 11.41 -22.10
N PHE A 264 -5.12 11.51 -20.77
CA PHE A 264 -4.02 10.92 -19.99
C PHE A 264 -4.16 9.42 -19.76
N SER A 265 -5.29 8.80 -20.10
CA SER A 265 -5.42 7.33 -20.12
C SER A 265 -4.96 6.72 -21.45
N ASP A 266 -4.72 7.54 -22.48
CA ASP A 266 -4.11 7.08 -23.73
C ASP A 266 -2.57 7.04 -23.57
N PRO A 267 -1.94 5.85 -23.61
CA PRO A 267 -0.51 5.72 -23.35
C PRO A 267 0.36 6.42 -24.41
N VAL A 268 -0.15 6.62 -25.63
CA VAL A 268 0.57 7.32 -26.70
C VAL A 268 0.65 8.82 -26.38
N ILE A 269 -0.47 9.42 -25.96
CA ILE A 269 -0.51 10.82 -25.54
C ILE A 269 0.28 11.02 -24.24
N PHE A 270 0.12 10.15 -23.25
CA PHE A 270 0.85 10.27 -22.00
C PHE A 270 2.37 10.22 -22.22
N SER A 271 2.82 9.31 -23.10
CA SER A 271 4.24 9.19 -23.42
C SER A 271 4.79 10.44 -24.11
N ALA A 272 4.09 10.97 -25.11
CA ALA A 272 4.47 12.22 -25.78
C ALA A 272 4.48 13.41 -24.80
N TYR A 273 3.51 13.45 -23.88
CA TYR A 273 3.42 14.47 -22.84
C TYR A 273 4.63 14.44 -21.90
N VAL A 274 5.04 13.27 -21.41
CA VAL A 274 6.23 13.14 -20.55
C VAL A 274 7.50 13.55 -21.29
N GLY A 275 7.66 13.17 -22.56
CA GLY A 275 8.80 13.63 -23.37
C GLY A 275 8.87 15.15 -23.51
N HIS A 276 7.72 15.83 -23.65
CA HIS A 276 7.68 17.30 -23.65
C HIS A 276 7.89 17.91 -22.26
N LEU A 277 7.45 17.26 -21.18
CA LEU A 277 7.80 17.70 -19.83
C LEU A 277 9.31 17.65 -19.60
N GLU A 278 10.00 16.58 -20.01
CA GLU A 278 11.46 16.48 -19.93
C GLU A 278 12.14 17.61 -20.73
N ARG A 279 11.70 17.86 -21.97
CA ARG A 279 12.23 18.95 -22.81
C ARG A 279 11.98 20.35 -22.22
N MET A 280 10.75 20.65 -21.84
CA MET A 280 10.34 21.99 -21.40
C MET A 280 10.75 22.31 -19.97
N SER A 281 10.99 21.29 -19.14
CA SER A 281 11.50 21.48 -17.78
C SER A 281 13.02 21.70 -17.72
N ALA A 282 13.76 21.46 -18.80
CA ALA A 282 15.17 21.81 -18.88
C ALA A 282 15.35 23.35 -18.83
N PRO A 283 16.25 23.91 -18.00
CA PRO A 283 16.44 25.37 -17.89
C PRO A 283 16.69 26.06 -19.24
N ALA A 284 17.45 25.40 -20.12
CA ALA A 284 17.77 25.88 -21.47
C ALA A 284 16.54 26.23 -22.32
N TYR A 285 15.39 25.57 -22.09
CA TYR A 285 14.15 25.90 -22.79
C TYR A 285 13.68 27.33 -22.47
N LEU A 286 13.54 27.67 -21.18
CA LEU A 286 13.12 29.01 -20.77
C LEU A 286 14.19 30.06 -21.06
N ASP A 287 15.46 29.72 -20.91
CA ASP A 287 16.57 30.64 -21.23
C ASP A 287 16.51 31.06 -22.71
N SER A 288 16.33 30.08 -23.61
CA SER A 288 16.16 30.34 -25.04
C SER A 288 14.88 31.13 -25.34
N VAL A 289 13.77 30.81 -24.67
CA VAL A 289 12.50 31.53 -24.83
C VAL A 289 12.68 32.99 -24.47
N PHE A 290 13.25 33.29 -23.30
CA PHE A 290 13.39 34.68 -22.84
C PHE A 290 14.44 35.46 -23.63
N GLN A 291 15.44 34.80 -24.21
CA GLN A 291 16.35 35.41 -25.16
C GLN A 291 15.61 35.80 -26.46
N VAL A 292 14.85 34.88 -27.06
CA VAL A 292 14.10 35.14 -28.31
C VAL A 292 13.01 36.19 -28.10
N LEU A 293 12.37 36.18 -26.92
CA LEU A 293 11.28 37.09 -26.60
C LEU A 293 11.71 38.39 -25.93
N GLU A 294 13.01 38.68 -25.78
CA GLU A 294 13.50 39.89 -25.09
C GLU A 294 12.89 41.18 -25.65
N ALA A 295 13.18 41.50 -26.93
CA ALA A 295 12.66 42.71 -27.57
C ALA A 295 11.11 42.80 -27.61
N PRO A 296 10.35 41.75 -27.97
CA PRO A 296 8.88 41.84 -27.95
C PRO A 296 8.30 41.89 -26.53
N LEU A 297 8.95 41.29 -25.52
CA LEU A 297 8.54 41.39 -24.12
C LEU A 297 8.79 42.79 -23.58
N ASP A 298 9.93 43.40 -23.88
CA ASP A 298 10.23 44.79 -23.50
C ASP A 298 9.22 45.75 -24.11
N SER A 299 8.87 45.55 -25.39
CA SER A 299 7.85 46.34 -26.08
C SER A 299 6.47 46.19 -25.42
N ALA A 300 6.05 44.97 -25.12
CA ALA A 300 4.77 44.72 -24.44
C ALA A 300 4.75 45.30 -23.02
N SER A 301 5.84 45.14 -22.28
CA SER A 301 6.01 45.67 -20.92
C SER A 301 5.99 47.19 -20.91
N ALA A 302 6.66 47.86 -21.86
CA ALA A 302 6.68 49.31 -21.95
C ALA A 302 5.30 49.91 -22.24
N VAL A 303 4.46 49.24 -23.04
CA VAL A 303 3.06 49.66 -23.24
C VAL A 303 2.27 49.53 -21.95
N LEU A 304 2.41 48.39 -21.25
CA LEU A 304 1.70 48.14 -20.01
C LEU A 304 2.10 49.09 -18.88
N TYR A 305 3.40 49.37 -18.75
CA TYR A 305 4.01 50.16 -17.68
C TYR A 305 3.43 51.59 -17.60
N ARG A 306 2.94 52.12 -18.72
CA ARG A 306 2.30 53.45 -18.80
C ARG A 306 1.09 53.59 -17.86
N GLU A 307 0.40 52.50 -17.56
CA GLU A 307 -0.74 52.50 -16.64
C GLU A 307 -0.57 51.50 -15.48
N PHE A 308 0.15 50.39 -15.71
CA PHE A 308 0.30 49.30 -14.75
C PHE A 308 1.80 49.03 -14.45
N PRO A 309 2.55 50.00 -13.87
CA PRO A 309 3.99 49.86 -13.64
C PRO A 309 4.36 48.75 -12.64
N TYR A 310 3.39 48.27 -11.85
CA TYR A 310 3.54 47.18 -10.87
C TYR A 310 3.22 45.79 -11.45
N LYS A 311 2.95 45.68 -12.75
CA LYS A 311 2.57 44.42 -13.42
C LYS A 311 3.67 43.93 -14.35
N GLU A 312 4.79 43.56 -13.73
CA GLU A 312 5.92 42.90 -14.37
C GLU A 312 5.68 41.38 -14.47
N LEU A 313 6.36 40.75 -15.42
CA LEU A 313 6.34 39.30 -15.59
C LEU A 313 7.32 38.65 -14.59
N ASP A 314 6.79 37.99 -13.55
CA ASP A 314 7.61 37.21 -12.64
C ASP A 314 8.12 35.92 -13.31
N ARG A 315 9.36 35.96 -13.76
CA ARG A 315 10.00 34.80 -14.42
C ARG A 315 10.23 33.64 -13.45
N SER A 316 10.36 33.91 -12.15
CA SER A 316 10.79 32.93 -11.16
C SER A 316 9.79 31.78 -10.97
N VAL A 317 8.50 32.04 -11.18
CA VAL A 317 7.44 31.03 -11.12
C VAL A 317 7.61 29.96 -12.20
N TYR A 318 7.99 30.34 -13.43
CA TYR A 318 8.18 29.38 -14.52
C TYR A 318 9.37 28.45 -14.25
N TYR A 319 10.50 29.00 -13.79
CA TYR A 319 11.65 28.19 -13.38
C TYR A 319 11.36 27.35 -12.12
N ALA A 320 10.49 27.82 -11.22
CA ALA A 320 10.03 27.00 -10.10
C ALA A 320 9.19 25.82 -10.58
N ASN A 321 8.30 26.03 -11.54
CA ASN A 321 7.52 24.95 -12.16
C ASN A 321 8.41 23.95 -12.90
N GLN A 322 9.46 24.40 -13.60
CA GLN A 322 10.47 23.49 -14.18
C GLN A 322 11.06 22.53 -13.12
N ARG A 323 11.47 23.07 -11.96
CA ARG A 323 11.98 22.25 -10.85
C ARG A 323 10.93 21.28 -10.31
N THR A 324 9.68 21.73 -10.17
CA THR A 324 8.59 20.84 -9.73
C THR A 324 8.36 19.72 -10.73
N ILE A 325 8.31 20.01 -12.04
CA ILE A 325 8.16 18.99 -13.09
C ILE A 325 9.28 17.96 -12.98
N GLN A 326 10.54 18.40 -12.92
CA GLN A 326 11.70 17.52 -12.77
C GLN A 326 11.58 16.64 -11.52
N ARG A 327 11.17 17.23 -10.38
CA ARG A 327 11.05 16.49 -9.12
C ARG A 327 9.92 15.47 -9.12
N VAL A 328 8.83 15.73 -9.85
CA VAL A 328 7.71 14.79 -9.98
C VAL A 328 8.07 13.64 -10.94
N LEU A 329 8.89 13.89 -11.96
CA LEU A 329 9.39 12.86 -12.88
C LEU A 329 10.51 12.00 -12.26
N ASP A 330 11.32 12.56 -11.36
CA ASP A 330 12.36 11.86 -10.58
C ASP A 330 11.74 11.01 -9.45
N VAL A 331 11.08 9.92 -9.84
CA VAL A 331 10.38 9.03 -8.89
C VAL A 331 11.39 8.07 -8.24
N PRO A 332 11.58 8.09 -6.91
CA PRO A 332 12.57 7.24 -6.26
C PRO A 332 12.14 5.76 -6.20
N LYS A 333 10.85 5.52 -5.99
CA LYS A 333 10.24 4.18 -5.97
C LYS A 333 8.76 4.27 -6.27
N PRO A 334 8.29 3.76 -7.42
CA PRO A 334 6.91 3.98 -7.83
C PRO A 334 5.93 2.87 -7.44
N PHE A 335 6.43 1.67 -7.09
CA PHE A 335 5.62 0.52 -6.67
C PHE A 335 6.38 -0.41 -5.72
N HIS A 336 5.63 -1.30 -5.06
CA HIS A 336 6.17 -2.53 -4.46
C HIS A 336 5.84 -3.72 -5.35
N ALA A 337 6.75 -4.69 -5.46
CA ALA A 337 6.53 -5.92 -6.22
C ALA A 337 6.74 -7.13 -5.32
N PHE A 338 5.88 -8.14 -5.46
CA PHE A 338 5.87 -9.32 -4.62
C PHE A 338 5.72 -10.58 -5.48
N ARG A 339 6.38 -11.67 -5.10
CA ARG A 339 6.06 -13.00 -5.65
C ARG A 339 4.74 -13.48 -5.07
N THR A 340 3.78 -13.80 -5.94
CA THR A 340 2.44 -14.26 -5.51
C THR A 340 2.17 -15.73 -5.82
N GLY A 341 2.89 -16.32 -6.79
CA GLY A 341 2.76 -17.76 -7.07
C GLY A 341 3.68 -18.22 -8.19
N LEU A 342 4.02 -19.51 -8.19
CA LEU A 342 4.77 -20.19 -9.24
C LEU A 342 3.87 -21.27 -9.87
N LYS A 343 3.74 -21.26 -11.19
CA LYS A 343 2.99 -22.27 -11.93
C LYS A 343 3.78 -22.70 -13.15
N GLY A 344 4.35 -23.90 -13.08
CA GLY A 344 5.25 -24.41 -14.11
C GLY A 344 6.43 -23.45 -14.28
N ASP A 345 6.65 -22.98 -15.51
CA ASP A 345 7.74 -22.09 -15.86
C ASP A 345 7.41 -20.59 -15.77
N THR A 346 6.28 -20.24 -15.14
CA THR A 346 5.80 -18.86 -15.01
C THR A 346 5.67 -18.43 -13.54
N LEU A 347 6.11 -17.21 -13.25
CA LEU A 347 6.02 -16.58 -11.94
C LEU A 347 4.98 -15.45 -12.00
N SER A 348 3.97 -15.53 -11.14
CA SER A 348 3.04 -14.43 -10.90
C SER A 348 3.66 -13.44 -9.93
N LEU A 349 3.59 -12.16 -10.31
CA LEU A 349 4.00 -11.02 -9.50
C LEU A 349 2.80 -10.16 -9.16
N GLY A 350 2.68 -9.77 -7.90
CA GLY A 350 1.75 -8.76 -7.44
C GLY A 350 2.43 -7.39 -7.39
N LEU A 351 1.93 -6.42 -8.15
CA LEU A 351 2.46 -5.07 -8.22
C LEU A 351 1.54 -4.08 -7.51
N GLN A 352 2.07 -3.34 -6.55
CA GLN A 352 1.33 -2.36 -5.78
C GLN A 352 1.87 -0.95 -6.06
N ALA A 353 1.18 -0.19 -6.92
CA ALA A 353 1.53 1.20 -7.20
C ALA A 353 1.46 2.06 -5.94
N ILE A 354 2.46 2.92 -5.75
CA ILE A 354 2.51 3.92 -4.67
C ILE A 354 2.74 5.36 -5.18
N GLY A 355 3.18 5.51 -6.43
CA GLY A 355 3.38 6.80 -7.09
C GLY A 355 2.14 7.37 -7.78
N SER A 356 2.26 8.62 -8.25
CA SER A 356 1.19 9.40 -8.91
C SER A 356 1.21 9.32 -10.44
N LEU A 357 2.23 8.72 -11.03
CA LEU A 357 2.40 8.58 -12.48
C LEU A 357 2.31 7.11 -12.92
N PRO A 358 1.80 6.82 -14.14
CA PRO A 358 1.86 5.49 -14.71
C PRO A 358 3.32 5.09 -14.97
N ILE A 359 3.61 3.81 -14.74
CA ILE A 359 4.94 3.25 -14.86
C ILE A 359 4.94 2.17 -15.92
N GLU A 360 5.87 2.28 -16.86
CA GLU A 360 6.12 1.25 -17.86
C GLU A 360 7.22 0.32 -17.35
N ILE A 361 6.86 -0.93 -17.12
CA ILE A 361 7.77 -2.01 -16.75
C ILE A 361 8.23 -2.67 -18.04
N THR A 362 9.53 -2.59 -18.29
CA THR A 362 10.14 -2.92 -19.59
C THR A 362 10.90 -4.24 -19.58
N ALA A 363 11.39 -4.66 -18.42
CA ALA A 363 12.13 -5.90 -18.27
C ALA A 363 12.12 -6.37 -16.81
N TYR A 364 12.56 -7.59 -16.57
CA TYR A 364 12.92 -8.08 -15.25
C TYR A 364 14.33 -8.68 -15.27
N VAL A 365 14.98 -8.69 -14.11
CA VAL A 365 16.33 -9.23 -13.91
C VAL A 365 16.27 -10.33 -12.86
N LEU A 366 16.83 -11.50 -13.15
CA LEU A 366 16.98 -12.64 -12.25
C LEU A 366 18.45 -12.85 -11.90
N GLY A 367 18.78 -12.84 -10.61
CA GLY A 367 20.17 -12.91 -10.15
C GLY A 367 21.01 -11.72 -10.65
N GLU A 368 22.29 -11.95 -10.93
CA GLU A 368 23.21 -10.88 -11.32
C GLU A 368 23.24 -10.58 -12.83
N GLU A 369 22.78 -11.49 -13.70
CA GLU A 369 23.04 -11.35 -15.15
C GLU A 369 21.85 -11.58 -16.08
N ARG A 370 20.77 -12.26 -15.66
CA ARG A 370 19.69 -12.61 -16.59
C ARG A 370 18.63 -11.52 -16.66
N ARG A 371 18.79 -10.58 -17.60
CA ARG A 371 17.76 -9.61 -18.00
C ARG A 371 16.85 -10.20 -19.07
N VAL A 372 15.53 -10.06 -18.92
CA VAL A 372 14.55 -10.47 -19.93
C VAL A 372 13.59 -9.31 -20.21
N GLU A 373 13.45 -8.96 -21.48
CA GLU A 373 12.55 -7.91 -21.95
C GLU A 373 11.09 -8.35 -21.87
N LEU A 374 10.20 -7.42 -21.54
CA LEU A 374 8.75 -7.61 -21.62
C LEU A 374 8.25 -7.09 -22.96
N GLU A 375 7.68 -7.98 -23.77
CA GLU A 375 7.07 -7.63 -25.05
C GLU A 375 5.61 -8.13 -25.10
N PRO A 376 4.60 -7.24 -25.01
CA PRO A 376 4.72 -5.79 -24.79
C PRO A 376 5.15 -5.45 -23.35
N ALA A 377 5.68 -4.24 -23.16
CA ALA A 377 5.90 -3.69 -21.82
C ALA A 377 4.59 -3.58 -21.04
N PHE A 378 4.65 -3.74 -19.72
CA PHE A 378 3.48 -3.65 -18.85
C PHE A 378 3.33 -2.24 -18.27
N VAL A 379 2.18 -1.60 -18.47
CA VAL A 379 1.90 -0.27 -17.91
C VAL A 379 1.12 -0.41 -16.60
N LEU A 380 1.81 -0.18 -15.48
CA LEU A 380 1.20 -0.11 -14.16
C LEU A 380 0.52 1.26 -13.95
N PRO A 381 -0.80 1.32 -13.74
CA PRO A 381 -1.48 2.58 -13.47
C PRO A 381 -1.04 3.21 -12.13
N PRO A 382 -1.14 4.53 -11.97
CA PRO A 382 -0.77 5.21 -10.74
C PRO A 382 -1.71 4.84 -9.58
N ARG A 383 -1.22 5.05 -8.35
CA ARG A 383 -2.07 4.95 -7.17
C ARG A 383 -3.06 6.10 -7.14
N GLN A 384 -4.34 5.79 -7.01
CA GLN A 384 -5.39 6.79 -6.85
C GLN A 384 -5.33 7.45 -5.47
N ARG A 385 -5.66 8.75 -5.40
CA ARG A 385 -5.64 9.50 -4.14
C ARG A 385 -6.60 8.88 -3.14
N TYR A 386 -6.14 8.79 -1.88
CA TYR A 386 -6.95 8.33 -0.74
C TYR A 386 -7.46 6.89 -0.82
N THR A 387 -6.96 6.07 -1.75
CA THR A 387 -7.31 4.64 -1.83
C THR A 387 -6.15 3.75 -1.38
N PHE A 388 -6.48 2.54 -0.93
CA PHE A 388 -5.49 1.47 -0.81
C PHE A 388 -5.11 0.99 -2.22
N ALA A 389 -3.82 0.84 -2.46
CA ALA A 389 -3.35 0.30 -3.72
C ALA A 389 -3.77 -1.18 -3.86
N LYS A 390 -4.42 -1.47 -4.99
CA LYS A 390 -4.73 -2.83 -5.43
C LYS A 390 -3.47 -3.48 -6.00
N LEU A 391 -3.35 -4.79 -5.84
CA LEU A 391 -2.32 -5.55 -6.53
C LEU A 391 -2.75 -5.73 -7.98
N GLN A 392 -1.88 -5.33 -8.90
CA GLN A 392 -1.99 -5.64 -10.32
C GLN A 392 -1.12 -6.86 -10.59
N GLU A 393 -1.66 -7.86 -11.28
CA GLU A 393 -0.91 -9.07 -11.61
C GLU A 393 -0.07 -8.87 -12.86
N LEU A 394 1.21 -9.25 -12.76
CA LEU A 394 2.13 -9.39 -13.89
C LEU A 394 2.67 -10.82 -13.90
N ILE A 395 2.42 -11.55 -14.97
CA ILE A 395 2.93 -12.91 -15.14
C ILE A 395 4.18 -12.84 -16.02
N VAL A 396 5.29 -13.39 -15.53
CA VAL A 396 6.55 -13.43 -16.29
C VAL A 396 7.06 -14.86 -16.43
N PRO A 397 7.64 -15.24 -17.58
CA PRO A 397 8.32 -16.52 -17.69
C PRO A 397 9.59 -16.51 -16.84
N VAL A 398 9.90 -17.59 -16.14
CA VAL A 398 11.16 -17.73 -15.38
C VAL A 398 11.93 -18.99 -15.78
N GLY A 399 11.29 -19.92 -16.50
CA GLY A 399 11.92 -21.18 -16.89
C GLY A 399 11.86 -22.20 -15.75
N THR A 400 13.00 -22.72 -15.30
CA THR A 400 13.04 -23.73 -14.24
C THR A 400 12.71 -23.16 -12.85
N ASP A 401 12.12 -23.98 -11.97
CA ASP A 401 11.78 -23.60 -10.58
C ASP A 401 12.97 -23.03 -9.79
N SER A 402 14.19 -23.48 -10.09
CA SER A 402 15.42 -22.97 -9.47
C SER A 402 15.68 -21.49 -9.74
N LEU A 403 15.23 -20.96 -10.88
CA LEU A 403 15.37 -19.55 -11.22
C LEU A 403 14.35 -18.67 -10.50
N ALA A 404 13.19 -19.25 -10.17
CA ALA A 404 12.15 -18.58 -9.41
C ALA A 404 12.56 -18.26 -7.97
N THR A 405 13.65 -18.83 -7.46
CA THR A 405 14.15 -18.58 -6.09
C THR A 405 15.22 -17.49 -6.03
N LEU A 406 15.87 -17.15 -7.16
CA LEU A 406 16.93 -16.12 -7.23
C LEU A 406 16.40 -14.73 -6.83
N PRO A 407 17.25 -13.78 -6.37
CA PRO A 407 16.84 -12.38 -6.24
C PRO A 407 16.32 -11.84 -7.58
N MET A 408 15.33 -10.95 -7.52
CA MET A 408 14.67 -10.42 -8.72
C MET A 408 14.42 -8.93 -8.60
N GLU A 409 14.60 -8.22 -9.71
CA GLU A 409 14.27 -6.81 -9.86
C GLU A 409 13.42 -6.59 -11.13
N LEU A 410 12.61 -5.54 -11.12
CA LEU A 410 11.88 -5.05 -12.29
C LEU A 410 12.54 -3.77 -12.81
N GLU A 411 12.84 -3.71 -14.10
CA GLU A 411 13.32 -2.52 -14.81
C GLU A 411 12.14 -1.72 -15.34
N TRP A 412 12.08 -0.44 -15.01
CA TRP A 412 10.94 0.41 -15.29
C TRP A 412 11.35 1.84 -15.61
N ARG A 413 10.38 2.60 -16.14
CA ARG A 413 10.45 4.06 -16.32
C ARG A 413 9.07 4.67 -16.12
N VAL A 414 9.00 5.96 -15.80
CA VAL A 414 7.72 6.70 -15.96
C VAL A 414 7.31 6.58 -17.42
N LEU A 415 6.03 6.31 -17.70
CA LEU A 415 5.55 6.10 -19.07
C LEU A 415 5.94 7.27 -19.99
N GLY A 416 6.80 7.01 -20.98
CA GLY A 416 7.34 8.01 -21.90
C GLY A 416 8.65 8.68 -21.51
N ALA A 417 9.15 8.49 -20.28
CA ALA A 417 10.40 9.08 -19.82
C ALA A 417 11.62 8.41 -20.46
N HIS A 418 12.74 9.12 -20.52
CA HIS A 418 14.02 8.55 -20.97
C HIS A 418 14.73 7.76 -19.86
N ALA A 419 14.65 8.24 -18.62
CA ALA A 419 15.34 7.63 -17.48
C ALA A 419 14.71 6.28 -17.09
N ARG A 420 15.56 5.27 -16.88
CA ARG A 420 15.18 3.94 -16.38
C ARG A 420 15.73 3.73 -14.97
N ALA A 421 15.01 2.94 -14.19
CA ALA A 421 15.39 2.54 -12.85
C ALA A 421 14.98 1.08 -12.59
N ARG A 422 15.40 0.54 -11.45
CA ARG A 422 15.06 -0.80 -11.01
C ARG A 422 14.41 -0.79 -9.63
N THR A 423 13.56 -1.77 -9.36
CA THR A 423 12.93 -1.98 -8.06
C THR A 423 12.90 -3.46 -7.74
N GLU A 424 13.21 -3.79 -6.49
CA GLU A 424 13.28 -5.16 -6.00
C GLU A 424 11.90 -5.85 -5.97
N VAL A 425 11.90 -7.16 -6.14
CA VAL A 425 10.74 -8.03 -5.95
C VAL A 425 10.91 -8.80 -4.65
N PHE A 426 9.99 -8.60 -3.70
CA PHE A 426 9.99 -9.32 -2.44
C PHE A 426 9.61 -10.79 -2.65
N PRO A 427 10.25 -11.73 -1.94
CA PRO A 427 10.01 -13.16 -2.10
C PRO A 427 8.71 -13.66 -1.44
N TYR A 428 7.97 -12.76 -0.79
CA TYR A 428 6.69 -13.03 -0.13
C TYR A 428 5.65 -12.01 -0.60
N ALA A 429 4.37 -12.39 -0.55
CA ALA A 429 3.26 -11.48 -0.77
C ALA A 429 2.62 -11.07 0.56
N PRO A 430 2.12 -9.81 0.68
CA PRO A 430 1.26 -9.44 1.78
C PRO A 430 -0.02 -10.27 1.72
N ASP A 431 -0.20 -11.13 2.72
CA ASP A 431 -1.40 -11.94 2.87
C ASP A 431 -2.58 -11.06 3.30
N ARG A 432 -3.54 -10.84 2.39
CA ARG A 432 -4.73 -10.02 2.64
C ARG A 432 -5.94 -10.84 3.08
N ASP A 433 -5.89 -12.16 2.88
CA ASP A 433 -7.02 -13.07 3.12
C ASP A 433 -6.75 -14.05 4.28
N GLY A 434 -5.49 -14.32 4.65
CA GLY A 434 -5.07 -15.21 5.75
C GLY A 434 -5.32 -14.67 7.17
N VAL A 435 -6.29 -13.76 7.30
CA VAL A 435 -6.94 -13.50 8.59
C VAL A 435 -7.74 -14.73 9.01
N GLU A 436 -8.33 -15.47 8.06
CA GLU A 436 -9.01 -16.74 8.30
C GLU A 436 -7.99 -17.86 8.59
N GLY A 437 -8.08 -18.47 9.77
CA GLY A 437 -7.20 -19.57 10.20
C GLY A 437 -6.15 -19.19 11.25
N SER A 438 -6.03 -17.91 11.63
CA SER A 438 -5.17 -17.53 12.77
C SER A 438 -5.82 -17.94 14.11
N PRO A 439 -5.16 -18.76 14.95
CA PRO A 439 -5.67 -19.13 16.28
C PRO A 439 -5.93 -17.92 17.20
N MET A 440 -5.34 -16.76 16.88
CA MET A 440 -5.54 -15.51 17.61
C MET A 440 -6.88 -14.83 17.29
N LEU A 441 -7.49 -15.13 16.14
CA LEU A 441 -8.70 -14.47 15.62
C LEU A 441 -9.97 -15.32 15.72
N ASP A 442 -9.86 -16.64 15.94
CA ASP A 442 -11.00 -17.50 16.25
C ASP A 442 -11.54 -17.23 17.67
N ARG A 443 -12.17 -16.08 17.84
CA ARG A 443 -12.89 -15.66 19.05
C ARG A 443 -14.32 -16.19 19.08
N LYS A 444 -14.86 -16.55 17.91
CA LYS A 444 -16.20 -17.14 17.82
C LYS A 444 -16.09 -18.60 18.22
N GLY A 445 -16.41 -18.89 19.49
CA GLY A 445 -16.54 -20.26 19.94
C GLY A 445 -17.60 -21.01 19.13
N ASN A 446 -17.44 -22.33 18.98
CA ASN A 446 -18.34 -23.18 18.20
C ASN A 446 -19.02 -24.26 19.05
N ILE A 447 -19.12 -24.06 20.37
CA ILE A 447 -19.71 -25.00 21.34
C ILE A 447 -21.02 -25.60 20.83
N GLU A 448 -21.93 -24.77 20.30
CA GLU A 448 -23.27 -25.20 19.84
C GLU A 448 -23.24 -26.14 18.62
N ARG A 449 -22.10 -26.28 17.94
CA ARG A 449 -21.91 -27.21 16.81
C ARG A 449 -21.52 -28.62 17.27
N HIS A 450 -21.19 -28.79 18.55
CA HIS A 450 -20.77 -30.06 19.15
C HIS A 450 -21.90 -30.64 20.00
N PRO A 451 -22.59 -31.71 19.57
CA PRO A 451 -23.80 -32.21 20.24
C PRO A 451 -23.57 -32.80 21.64
N PHE A 452 -22.31 -33.08 21.97
CA PHE A 452 -21.88 -33.55 23.29
C PHE A 452 -21.54 -32.44 24.27
N LEU A 453 -21.70 -31.18 23.86
CA LEU A 453 -21.55 -30.01 24.71
C LEU A 453 -22.91 -29.35 24.95
N SER A 454 -23.09 -28.82 26.16
CA SER A 454 -24.15 -27.86 26.44
C SER A 454 -23.57 -26.60 27.07
N ARG A 455 -24.26 -25.47 26.84
CA ARG A 455 -23.91 -24.19 27.42
C ARG A 455 -24.98 -23.75 28.41
N SER A 456 -24.57 -23.41 29.63
CA SER A 456 -25.47 -22.84 30.63
C SER A 456 -25.64 -21.32 30.41
N PRO A 457 -26.80 -20.75 30.78
CA PRO A 457 -27.00 -19.30 30.78
C PRO A 457 -26.02 -18.53 31.67
N HIS A 458 -25.36 -19.22 32.61
CA HIS A 458 -24.48 -18.65 33.62
C HIS A 458 -22.99 -18.68 33.23
N GLY A 459 -22.68 -19.03 31.98
CA GLY A 459 -21.30 -19.03 31.48
C GLY A 459 -20.55 -20.33 31.76
N GLU A 460 -21.25 -21.46 31.79
CA GLU A 460 -20.63 -22.78 31.89
C GLU A 460 -20.77 -23.52 30.56
N VAL A 461 -19.76 -24.30 30.20
CA VAL A 461 -19.81 -25.28 29.11
C VAL A 461 -19.64 -26.64 29.73
N ILE A 462 -20.51 -27.59 29.42
CA ILE A 462 -20.51 -28.92 30.01
C ILE A 462 -20.25 -29.93 28.89
N LEU A 463 -19.16 -30.70 29.02
CA LEU A 463 -18.92 -31.92 28.24
C LEU A 463 -19.68 -33.07 28.89
N HIS A 464 -20.65 -33.63 28.15
CA HIS A 464 -21.49 -34.72 28.63
C HIS A 464 -20.73 -36.05 28.65
N ALA A 465 -21.07 -36.91 29.61
CA ALA A 465 -20.56 -38.27 29.71
C ALA A 465 -20.80 -39.07 28.41
N GLY A 466 -19.86 -39.95 28.06
CA GLY A 466 -19.91 -40.76 26.84
C GLY A 466 -18.57 -40.84 26.09
N GLU A 467 -18.60 -41.53 24.95
CA GLU A 467 -17.48 -41.59 24.01
C GLU A 467 -17.73 -40.64 22.83
N TRP A 468 -16.81 -39.71 22.60
CA TRP A 468 -16.96 -38.63 21.62
C TRP A 468 -15.72 -38.53 20.75
N THR A 469 -15.92 -38.24 19.46
CA THR A 469 -14.85 -37.94 18.50
C THR A 469 -15.09 -36.58 17.88
N LEU A 470 -14.07 -35.71 17.84
CA LEU A 470 -14.18 -34.40 17.21
C LEU A 470 -14.22 -34.54 15.67
N GLU A 471 -15.12 -33.81 15.03
CA GLU A 471 -15.20 -33.70 13.56
C GLU A 471 -14.55 -32.41 13.04
N GLU A 472 -14.39 -31.41 13.90
CA GLU A 472 -13.74 -30.14 13.64
C GLU A 472 -13.09 -29.61 14.92
N ASP A 473 -12.32 -28.52 14.81
CA ASP A 473 -11.73 -27.86 15.97
C ASP A 473 -12.81 -27.47 16.99
N LEU A 474 -12.57 -27.75 18.27
CA LEU A 474 -13.42 -27.29 19.37
C LEU A 474 -12.86 -26.00 19.94
N ILE A 475 -13.63 -24.92 19.86
CA ILE A 475 -13.26 -23.58 20.31
C ILE A 475 -14.20 -23.13 21.43
N VAL A 476 -13.66 -23.05 22.65
CA VAL A 476 -14.36 -22.49 23.82
C VAL A 476 -13.89 -21.05 24.01
N PRO A 477 -14.79 -20.05 23.92
CA PRO A 477 -14.41 -18.64 24.01
C PRO A 477 -14.11 -18.24 25.46
N GLU A 478 -13.67 -17.01 25.66
CA GLU A 478 -13.42 -16.44 26.99
C GLU A 478 -14.71 -16.21 27.79
N GLY A 479 -14.57 -16.01 29.11
CA GLY A 479 -15.68 -15.64 29.99
C GLY A 479 -16.56 -16.82 30.46
N MET A 480 -16.11 -18.06 30.26
CA MET A 480 -16.81 -19.27 30.68
C MET A 480 -15.97 -20.12 31.62
N VAL A 481 -16.50 -21.28 32.03
CA VAL A 481 -15.75 -22.40 32.60
C VAL A 481 -16.15 -23.67 31.86
N PHE A 482 -15.17 -24.45 31.40
CA PHE A 482 -15.42 -25.67 30.64
C PHE A 482 -15.34 -26.90 31.54
N HIS A 483 -16.51 -27.35 31.99
CA HIS A 483 -16.67 -28.50 32.87
C HIS A 483 -16.73 -29.82 32.09
N ALA A 484 -16.09 -30.84 32.64
CA ALA A 484 -16.27 -32.23 32.22
C ALA A 484 -16.30 -33.10 33.48
N PHE A 485 -17.32 -33.94 33.62
CA PHE A 485 -17.42 -34.89 34.72
C PHE A 485 -17.72 -36.28 34.16
N GLY A 486 -16.86 -37.25 34.52
CA GLY A 486 -16.80 -38.57 33.91
C GLY A 486 -18.04 -39.47 34.15
N PRO A 487 -18.07 -40.64 33.48
CA PRO A 487 -17.03 -41.17 32.59
C PRO A 487 -17.09 -40.56 31.18
N ILE A 488 -15.92 -40.19 30.63
CA ILE A 488 -15.78 -39.55 29.31
C ILE A 488 -14.57 -40.14 28.57
N VAL A 489 -14.76 -40.50 27.30
CA VAL A 489 -13.69 -40.79 26.33
C VAL A 489 -13.77 -39.75 25.21
N LEU A 490 -12.73 -38.93 25.05
CA LEU A 490 -12.66 -37.91 24.01
C LEU A 490 -11.54 -38.23 23.02
N ARG A 491 -11.88 -38.39 21.74
CA ARG A 491 -10.92 -38.62 20.65
C ARG A 491 -10.79 -37.36 19.79
N VAL A 492 -9.56 -36.89 19.62
CA VAL A 492 -9.21 -35.76 18.76
C VAL A 492 -8.40 -36.30 17.58
N PRO A 493 -9.02 -36.44 16.40
CA PRO A 493 -8.33 -36.87 15.18
C PRO A 493 -7.16 -35.97 14.77
N ASP A 494 -6.37 -36.47 13.82
CA ASP A 494 -5.15 -35.83 13.33
C ASP A 494 -5.38 -34.37 12.89
N GLY A 495 -4.46 -33.50 13.30
CA GLY A 495 -4.46 -32.07 12.98
C GLY A 495 -5.52 -31.20 13.68
N LEU A 496 -6.52 -31.80 14.35
CA LEU A 496 -7.59 -31.06 15.04
C LEU A 496 -7.17 -30.51 16.40
N ARG A 497 -7.89 -29.48 16.86
CA ARG A 497 -7.56 -28.71 18.05
C ARG A 497 -8.72 -28.62 19.03
N ILE A 498 -8.41 -28.75 20.31
CA ILE A 498 -9.25 -28.20 21.38
C ILE A 498 -8.60 -26.89 21.82
N LEU A 499 -9.22 -25.76 21.51
CA LEU A 499 -8.77 -24.43 21.88
C LEU A 499 -9.73 -23.82 22.90
N SER A 500 -9.33 -23.75 24.16
CA SER A 500 -10.09 -23.08 25.21
C SER A 500 -9.45 -21.74 25.59
N ARG A 501 -10.26 -20.68 25.58
CA ARG A 501 -9.95 -19.39 26.21
C ARG A 501 -10.59 -19.24 27.60
N SER A 502 -11.18 -20.32 28.08
CA SER A 502 -11.78 -20.44 29.41
C SER A 502 -11.06 -21.52 30.23
N PRO A 503 -11.04 -21.41 31.57
CA PRO A 503 -10.52 -22.45 32.44
C PRO A 503 -11.22 -23.79 32.20
N LEU A 504 -10.45 -24.87 32.24
CA LEU A 504 -10.98 -26.24 32.26
C LEU A 504 -11.29 -26.66 33.71
N ASP A 505 -12.38 -27.38 33.93
CA ASP A 505 -12.68 -28.07 35.19
C ASP A 505 -13.07 -29.52 34.89
N TRP A 506 -12.06 -30.36 34.61
CA TRP A 506 -12.27 -31.73 34.13
C TRP A 506 -11.92 -32.73 35.22
N LYS A 507 -12.88 -33.59 35.56
CA LYS A 507 -12.79 -34.51 36.69
C LYS A 507 -13.30 -35.89 36.27
N GLY A 508 -12.39 -36.86 36.21
CA GLY A 508 -12.71 -38.28 36.10
C GLY A 508 -13.04 -38.91 37.46
N HIS A 509 -13.64 -40.10 37.42
CA HIS A 509 -13.79 -40.92 38.60
C HIS A 509 -12.46 -41.64 38.92
N GLU A 510 -12.24 -41.99 40.18
CA GLU A 510 -11.01 -42.67 40.63
C GLU A 510 -10.88 -44.06 39.98
N ASP A 511 -11.98 -44.81 39.92
CA ASP A 511 -12.03 -46.13 39.27
C ASP A 511 -12.23 -46.08 37.74
N ASP A 512 -12.66 -44.92 37.21
CA ASP A 512 -12.92 -44.72 35.78
C ASP A 512 -12.48 -43.31 35.34
N PRO A 513 -11.18 -43.13 35.03
CA PRO A 513 -10.63 -41.84 34.69
C PRO A 513 -11.16 -41.35 33.34
N MET A 514 -11.24 -40.03 33.19
CA MET A 514 -11.52 -39.44 31.87
C MET A 514 -10.36 -39.74 30.93
N ARG A 515 -10.64 -40.22 29.71
CA ARG A 515 -9.62 -40.58 28.71
C ARG A 515 -9.65 -39.62 27.53
N ILE A 516 -8.49 -39.13 27.12
CA ILE A 516 -8.32 -38.24 25.96
C ILE A 516 -7.30 -38.87 25.02
N PHE A 517 -7.68 -39.04 23.75
CA PHE A 517 -6.80 -39.56 22.70
C PHE A 517 -6.49 -38.43 21.71
N LEU A 518 -5.23 -38.06 21.56
CA LEU A 518 -4.75 -37.03 20.63
C LEU A 518 -3.98 -37.71 19.49
N GLY A 519 -4.54 -37.64 18.27
CA GLY A 519 -3.89 -38.12 17.04
C GLY A 519 -2.67 -37.28 16.62
N GLU A 520 -2.12 -37.59 15.45
CA GLU A 520 -0.95 -36.92 14.88
C GLU A 520 -1.22 -35.42 14.69
N GLY A 521 -0.42 -34.54 15.28
CA GLY A 521 -0.64 -33.08 15.22
C GLY A 521 -1.80 -32.54 16.09
N ALA A 522 -2.65 -33.40 16.67
CA ALA A 522 -3.84 -32.99 17.42
C ALA A 522 -3.49 -32.31 18.75
N THR A 523 -3.96 -31.10 19.03
CA THR A 523 -3.48 -30.31 20.19
C THR A 523 -4.61 -29.83 21.11
N MET A 524 -4.40 -29.89 22.43
CA MET A 524 -5.25 -29.20 23.42
C MET A 524 -4.55 -27.95 23.95
N MET A 525 -5.19 -26.79 23.83
CA MET A 525 -4.66 -25.48 24.18
C MET A 525 -5.58 -24.75 25.16
N VAL A 526 -5.01 -24.20 26.23
CA VAL A 526 -5.69 -23.26 27.13
C VAL A 526 -4.95 -21.93 27.10
N LEU A 527 -5.55 -20.92 26.47
CA LEU A 527 -4.95 -19.62 26.22
C LEU A 527 -5.68 -18.54 27.01
N ASP A 528 -4.97 -17.77 27.82
CA ASP A 528 -5.48 -16.57 28.48
C ASP A 528 -6.66 -16.83 29.44
N ALA A 529 -6.72 -18.02 30.04
CA ALA A 529 -7.79 -18.36 30.97
C ALA A 529 -7.70 -17.47 32.22
N SER A 530 -8.80 -16.76 32.50
CA SER A 530 -8.87 -15.78 33.61
C SER A 530 -8.87 -16.41 35.01
N LYS A 531 -9.03 -17.72 35.09
CA LYS A 531 -8.97 -18.51 36.32
C LYS A 531 -8.12 -19.76 36.10
N ARG A 532 -7.77 -20.41 37.21
CA ARG A 532 -7.05 -21.68 37.21
C ARG A 532 -7.89 -22.81 36.62
N SER A 533 -7.29 -23.57 35.71
CA SER A 533 -7.82 -24.83 35.20
C SER A 533 -7.50 -25.98 36.16
N THR A 534 -8.36 -27.00 36.20
CA THR A 534 -8.18 -28.22 37.00
C THR A 534 -8.41 -29.43 36.12
N LEU A 535 -7.46 -30.37 36.15
CA LEU A 535 -7.56 -31.70 35.56
C LEU A 535 -7.34 -32.71 36.68
N ARG A 536 -8.35 -33.53 37.00
CA ARG A 536 -8.25 -34.54 38.06
C ARG A 536 -8.69 -35.91 37.55
N ASN A 537 -7.91 -36.96 37.81
CA ASN A 537 -8.16 -38.32 37.31
C ASN A 537 -8.34 -38.34 35.78
N VAL A 538 -7.37 -37.76 35.06
CA VAL A 538 -7.41 -37.65 33.58
C VAL A 538 -6.25 -38.43 32.98
N HIS A 539 -6.53 -39.25 31.98
CA HIS A 539 -5.56 -40.02 31.22
C HIS A 539 -5.50 -39.49 29.78
N VAL A 540 -4.30 -39.18 29.29
CA VAL A 540 -4.07 -38.66 27.94
C VAL A 540 -3.14 -39.59 27.17
N GLU A 541 -3.58 -40.04 26.00
CA GLU A 541 -2.77 -40.79 25.04
C GLU A 541 -2.45 -39.89 23.85
N VAL A 542 -1.18 -39.78 23.51
CA VAL A 542 -0.66 -38.87 22.47
C VAL A 542 0.07 -39.68 21.39
N ASP A 543 -0.41 -39.60 20.15
CA ASP A 543 0.18 -40.30 19.01
C ASP A 543 0.85 -39.34 18.01
N GLY A 544 1.66 -39.93 17.13
CA GLY A 544 2.23 -39.31 15.94
C GLY A 544 3.33 -38.28 16.20
N GLN A 545 3.79 -37.64 15.13
CA GLN A 545 4.79 -36.57 15.15
C GLN A 545 4.11 -35.20 15.03
N ALA A 546 4.65 -34.18 15.69
CA ALA A 546 4.14 -32.82 15.53
C ALA A 546 5.18 -31.77 15.94
N SER A 547 5.13 -30.60 15.31
CA SER A 547 5.94 -29.44 15.74
C SER A 547 5.39 -28.74 16.98
N ARG A 548 4.15 -29.05 17.39
CA ARG A 548 3.48 -28.49 18.58
C ARG A 548 3.33 -29.56 19.66
N SER A 549 3.47 -29.13 20.92
CA SER A 549 3.21 -30.00 22.07
C SER A 549 1.76 -30.44 22.13
N ALA A 550 1.50 -31.59 22.74
CA ALA A 550 0.15 -32.14 22.86
C ALA A 550 -0.78 -31.27 23.72
N LEU A 551 -0.26 -30.80 24.87
CA LEU A 551 -0.95 -29.92 25.81
C LEU A 551 -0.21 -28.58 25.89
N VAL A 552 -0.92 -27.48 25.66
CA VAL A 552 -0.34 -26.12 25.67
C VAL A 552 -1.12 -25.19 26.60
N PHE A 553 -0.43 -24.58 27.54
CA PHE A 553 -0.97 -23.58 28.46
C PHE A 553 -0.22 -22.26 28.29
N HIS A 554 -0.90 -21.23 27.78
CA HIS A 554 -0.30 -19.90 27.59
C HIS A 554 -1.04 -18.86 28.42
N ARG A 555 -0.32 -18.12 29.27
CA ARG A 555 -0.90 -17.12 30.20
C ARG A 555 -2.08 -17.67 31.00
N SER A 556 -1.98 -18.93 31.41
CA SER A 556 -3.00 -19.68 32.12
C SER A 556 -2.38 -20.42 33.29
N GLU A 557 -3.15 -20.59 34.37
CA GLU A 557 -2.80 -21.47 35.47
C GLU A 557 -3.51 -22.81 35.32
N VAL A 558 -2.84 -23.91 35.63
CA VAL A 558 -3.41 -25.26 35.60
C VAL A 558 -2.93 -26.09 36.78
N ASN A 559 -3.85 -26.84 37.37
CA ASN A 559 -3.61 -27.87 38.38
C ASN A 559 -3.92 -29.25 37.79
N MET A 560 -3.02 -30.21 37.97
CA MET A 560 -3.19 -31.60 37.55
C MET A 560 -3.03 -32.52 38.76
N GLU A 561 -4.04 -33.32 39.05
CA GLU A 561 -4.07 -34.26 40.18
C GLU A 561 -4.42 -35.67 39.67
N HIS A 562 -3.63 -36.69 40.00
CA HIS A 562 -3.86 -38.07 39.54
C HIS A 562 -3.94 -38.18 38.00
N VAL A 563 -3.03 -37.50 37.29
CA VAL A 563 -3.02 -37.44 35.83
C VAL A 563 -1.99 -38.40 35.25
N ARG A 564 -2.35 -39.10 34.17
CA ARG A 564 -1.43 -39.96 33.42
C ARG A 564 -1.35 -39.52 31.97
N ILE A 565 -0.15 -39.36 31.43
CA ILE A 565 0.07 -39.01 30.03
C ILE A 565 1.04 -40.02 29.42
N HIS A 566 0.63 -40.66 28.34
CA HIS A 566 1.45 -41.56 27.54
C HIS A 566 1.62 -40.98 26.13
N GLY A 567 2.85 -40.73 25.68
CA GLY A 567 3.08 -40.11 24.39
C GLY A 567 4.17 -40.74 23.53
N SER A 568 4.10 -40.48 22.22
CA SER A 568 5.10 -40.90 21.25
C SER A 568 6.47 -40.25 21.52
N ALA A 569 7.55 -40.93 21.16
CA ALA A 569 8.93 -40.47 21.41
C ALA A 569 9.32 -39.19 20.67
N GLU A 570 8.55 -38.74 19.68
CA GLU A 570 8.92 -37.63 18.78
C GLU A 570 8.11 -36.35 19.03
N ARG A 571 7.36 -36.31 20.14
CA ARG A 571 6.41 -35.24 20.41
C ARG A 571 6.47 -34.73 21.84
N ASP A 572 6.53 -33.40 21.99
CA ASP A 572 6.51 -32.76 23.31
C ASP A 572 5.13 -32.96 23.97
N LEU A 573 5.09 -33.28 25.26
CA LEU A 573 3.82 -33.55 25.95
C LEU A 573 3.16 -32.26 26.46
N ILE A 574 3.82 -31.52 27.36
CA ILE A 574 3.26 -30.32 27.99
C ILE A 574 4.16 -29.10 27.73
N THR A 575 3.57 -28.01 27.23
CA THR A 575 4.22 -26.69 27.18
C THR A 575 3.44 -25.67 28.00
N VAL A 576 4.14 -24.93 28.85
CA VAL A 576 3.62 -23.80 29.64
C VAL A 576 4.41 -22.56 29.33
N THR A 577 3.74 -21.49 28.92
CA THR A 577 4.38 -20.20 28.63
C THR A 577 3.67 -19.08 29.38
N ARG A 578 4.41 -18.28 30.17
CA ARG A 578 3.85 -17.17 30.95
C ARG A 578 2.71 -17.59 31.90
N GLY A 579 2.75 -18.81 32.41
CA GLY A 579 1.69 -19.42 33.23
C GLY A 579 2.24 -20.18 34.44
N ARG A 580 1.36 -20.88 35.15
CA ARG A 580 1.74 -21.77 36.26
C ARG A 580 1.14 -23.16 36.06
N LEU A 581 1.95 -24.20 36.28
CA LEU A 581 1.52 -25.60 36.26
C LEU A 581 1.85 -26.23 37.62
N THR A 582 0.82 -26.69 38.32
CA THR A 582 0.95 -27.48 39.54
C THR A 582 0.54 -28.91 39.22
N MET A 583 1.33 -29.89 39.64
CA MET A 583 1.12 -31.31 39.38
C MET A 583 1.34 -32.12 40.65
N ASP A 584 0.38 -32.95 41.03
CA ASP A 584 0.47 -33.89 42.17
C ASP A 584 -0.03 -35.28 41.75
N ASP A 585 0.72 -36.32 42.11
CA ASP A 585 0.47 -37.72 41.68
C ASP A 585 0.30 -37.84 40.15
N VAL A 586 1.39 -37.54 39.42
CA VAL A 586 1.38 -37.54 37.94
C VAL A 586 2.34 -38.57 37.37
N VAL A 587 1.90 -39.29 36.34
CA VAL A 587 2.74 -40.21 35.55
C VAL A 587 2.86 -39.71 34.12
N LEU A 588 4.07 -39.38 33.67
CA LEU A 588 4.39 -39.05 32.28
C LEU A 588 5.27 -40.15 31.71
N GLN A 589 4.83 -40.79 30.64
CA GLN A 589 5.56 -41.87 29.97
C GLN A 589 5.71 -41.57 28.47
N GLY A 590 6.92 -41.72 27.95
CA GLY A 590 7.23 -41.37 26.56
C GLY A 590 7.37 -39.86 26.36
N GLY A 591 7.16 -39.40 25.13
CA GLY A 591 7.37 -38.00 24.74
C GLY A 591 8.79 -37.71 24.25
N ARG A 592 8.94 -36.65 23.45
CA ARG A 592 10.26 -36.06 23.16
C ARG A 592 10.75 -35.29 24.38
N ASP A 593 10.14 -34.11 24.60
CA ASP A 593 10.24 -33.40 25.87
C ASP A 593 8.94 -33.59 26.68
N GLN A 594 9.02 -33.94 27.97
CA GLN A 594 7.78 -34.19 28.73
C GLN A 594 7.14 -32.90 29.26
N VAL A 595 7.94 -31.99 29.84
CA VAL A 595 7.44 -30.70 30.33
C VAL A 595 8.37 -29.56 29.94
N ARG A 596 7.83 -28.56 29.24
CA ARG A 596 8.55 -27.34 28.86
C ARG A 596 7.93 -26.10 29.46
N GLY A 597 8.73 -25.31 30.17
CA GLY A 597 8.33 -24.03 30.77
C GLY A 597 9.11 -22.86 30.16
N SER A 598 8.42 -21.78 29.79
CA SER A 598 9.06 -20.53 29.35
C SER A 598 8.41 -19.32 30.02
N MET A 599 9.16 -18.58 30.84
CA MET A 599 8.61 -17.54 31.73
C MET A 599 7.47 -18.07 32.60
N ALA A 600 7.60 -19.32 33.08
CA ALA A 600 6.53 -20.05 33.77
C ALA A 600 7.00 -20.57 35.13
N GLY A 601 6.04 -20.77 36.05
CA GLY A 601 6.27 -21.49 37.31
C GLY A 601 5.74 -22.91 37.20
N ILE A 602 6.56 -23.91 37.53
CA ILE A 602 6.16 -25.32 37.53
C ILE A 602 6.42 -25.90 38.92
N GLU A 603 5.39 -26.52 39.50
CA GLU A 603 5.45 -27.22 40.78
C GLU A 603 5.02 -28.67 40.55
N LEU A 604 5.84 -29.62 40.98
CA LEU A 604 5.61 -31.06 40.78
C LEU A 604 5.90 -31.83 42.08
N SER A 605 4.89 -32.53 42.58
CA SER A 605 4.99 -33.45 43.71
C SER A 605 4.55 -34.87 43.36
N ASN A 606 5.14 -35.88 43.98
CA ASN A 606 4.74 -37.28 43.86
C ASN A 606 4.66 -37.75 42.40
N ALA A 607 5.73 -37.57 41.62
CA ALA A 607 5.66 -37.72 40.17
C ALA A 607 6.57 -38.82 39.62
N HIS A 608 6.12 -39.49 38.56
CA HIS A 608 6.90 -40.45 37.80
C HIS A 608 7.02 -40.04 36.34
N LEU A 609 8.23 -39.71 35.91
CA LEU A 609 8.57 -39.28 34.56
C LEU A 609 9.48 -40.32 33.93
N SER A 610 9.05 -40.97 32.85
CA SER A 610 9.84 -42.03 32.21
C SER A 610 9.80 -42.05 30.68
N GLY A 611 10.87 -42.54 30.06
CA GLY A 611 10.92 -42.82 28.63
C GLY A 611 10.93 -41.59 27.72
N ALA A 612 11.35 -40.42 28.20
CA ALA A 612 11.54 -39.24 27.35
C ALA A 612 12.68 -39.49 26.36
N SER A 613 12.50 -39.19 25.07
CA SER A 613 13.56 -39.39 24.07
C SER A 613 14.62 -38.28 24.08
N ASP A 614 14.25 -37.08 24.55
CA ASP A 614 15.12 -35.91 24.72
C ASP A 614 15.04 -35.49 26.22
N ASP A 615 14.46 -34.35 26.58
CA ASP A 615 14.51 -33.85 27.97
C ASP A 615 13.22 -34.16 28.78
N ALA A 616 13.33 -34.63 30.03
CA ALA A 616 12.12 -34.82 30.84
C ALA A 616 11.50 -33.47 31.23
N MET A 617 12.31 -32.51 31.70
CA MET A 617 11.86 -31.15 32.01
C MET A 617 12.83 -30.09 31.52
N GLU A 618 12.33 -29.09 30.80
CA GLU A 618 13.09 -27.90 30.37
C GLU A 618 12.41 -26.61 30.85
N VAL A 619 13.11 -25.75 31.59
CA VAL A 619 12.58 -24.45 32.07
C VAL A 619 13.50 -23.29 31.67
N LYS A 620 12.95 -22.32 30.94
CA LYS A 620 13.64 -21.09 30.51
C LYS A 620 13.03 -19.86 31.17
N ALA A 621 13.87 -19.06 31.84
CA ALA A 621 13.47 -17.85 32.54
C ALA A 621 12.26 -18.05 33.50
N GLY A 622 12.24 -19.16 34.24
CA GLY A 622 11.10 -19.56 35.08
C GLY A 622 11.49 -20.18 36.42
N GLU A 623 10.49 -20.65 37.16
CA GLU A 623 10.65 -21.31 38.46
C GLU A 623 10.26 -22.78 38.36
N LEU A 624 11.03 -23.65 39.02
CA LEU A 624 10.77 -25.09 39.10
C LEU A 624 10.86 -25.58 40.54
N VAL A 625 9.78 -26.10 41.09
CA VAL A 625 9.75 -26.72 42.44
C VAL A 625 9.42 -28.19 42.31
N LEU A 626 10.27 -29.06 42.86
CA LEU A 626 10.12 -30.51 42.79
C LEU A 626 10.12 -31.12 44.19
N ALA A 627 9.23 -32.07 44.45
CA ALA A 627 9.23 -32.88 45.66
C ALA A 627 8.87 -34.33 45.33
N GLU A 628 9.67 -35.29 45.79
CA GLU A 628 9.35 -36.74 45.64
C GLU A 628 9.10 -37.13 44.16
N ALA A 629 10.03 -36.73 43.28
CA ALA A 629 9.94 -36.98 41.84
C ALA A 629 10.95 -38.05 41.38
N ILE A 630 10.47 -38.97 40.54
CA ILE A 630 11.21 -40.10 40.00
C ILE A 630 11.34 -39.93 38.48
N PHE A 631 12.57 -39.87 37.98
CA PHE A 631 12.92 -39.82 36.57
C PHE A 631 13.58 -41.15 36.16
N ARG A 632 13.08 -41.80 35.11
CA ARG A 632 13.64 -43.08 34.60
C ARG A 632 13.78 -43.11 33.09
N GLU A 633 14.87 -43.66 32.58
CA GLU A 633 15.04 -43.91 31.14
C GLU A 633 14.88 -42.63 30.30
N ILE A 634 15.66 -41.60 30.62
CA ILE A 634 15.61 -40.29 29.96
C ILE A 634 16.74 -40.20 28.92
N GLY A 635 16.39 -40.07 27.64
CA GLY A 635 17.35 -40.04 26.53
C GLY A 635 18.31 -38.84 26.56
N GLY A 636 17.84 -37.69 27.04
CA GLY A 636 18.60 -36.45 27.20
C GLY A 636 18.79 -36.06 28.67
N VAL A 637 18.26 -34.91 29.07
CA VAL A 637 18.44 -34.34 30.42
C VAL A 637 17.17 -34.52 31.25
N ALA A 638 17.28 -35.09 32.46
CA ALA A 638 16.11 -35.17 33.34
C ALA A 638 15.60 -33.78 33.77
N ILE A 639 16.51 -32.86 34.15
CA ILE A 639 16.13 -31.47 34.48
C ILE A 639 17.08 -30.47 33.82
N LYS A 640 16.55 -29.62 32.95
CA LYS A 640 17.30 -28.62 32.20
C LYS A 640 16.81 -27.19 32.49
N LEU A 641 17.74 -26.32 32.88
CA LEU A 641 17.46 -24.93 33.23
C LEU A 641 18.28 -23.95 32.38
N GLU A 642 17.62 -22.94 31.83
CA GLU A 642 18.25 -21.90 31.01
C GLU A 642 17.75 -20.48 31.35
N GLN A 643 18.53 -19.48 30.96
CA GLN A 643 18.13 -18.06 30.96
C GLN A 643 17.61 -17.54 32.32
N GLY A 644 18.34 -17.82 33.40
CA GLY A 644 18.04 -17.31 34.73
C GLY A 644 16.96 -18.06 35.48
N SER A 645 16.64 -19.29 35.07
CA SER A 645 15.66 -20.13 35.78
C SER A 645 16.12 -20.52 37.17
N GLU A 646 15.19 -20.63 38.11
CA GLU A 646 15.44 -21.07 39.48
C GLU A 646 14.76 -22.40 39.77
N CYS A 647 15.47 -23.32 40.43
CA CYS A 647 14.93 -24.61 40.82
C CYS A 647 15.19 -24.93 42.30
N THR A 648 14.16 -25.40 43.00
CA THR A 648 14.29 -26.03 44.32
C THR A 648 13.71 -27.44 44.25
N ALA A 649 14.50 -28.43 44.60
CA ALA A 649 14.08 -29.83 44.55
C ALA A 649 14.37 -30.56 45.86
N LYS A 650 13.47 -31.47 46.23
CA LYS A 650 13.61 -32.31 47.42
C LYS A 650 13.29 -33.76 47.10
N ASP A 651 14.11 -34.68 47.62
CA ASP A 651 13.91 -36.13 47.55
C ASP A 651 13.71 -36.63 46.10
N LEU A 652 14.71 -36.38 45.25
CA LEU A 652 14.70 -36.79 43.84
C LEU A 652 15.29 -38.19 43.62
N SER A 653 14.72 -38.95 42.69
CA SER A 653 15.33 -40.17 42.16
C SER A 653 15.52 -40.04 40.65
N ILE A 654 16.76 -40.10 40.16
CA ILE A 654 17.06 -40.06 38.72
C ILE A 654 17.80 -41.34 38.37
N GLN A 655 17.25 -42.12 37.45
CA GLN A 655 17.79 -43.41 37.05
C GLN A 655 17.87 -43.53 35.53
N SER A 656 19.02 -43.94 35.00
CA SER A 656 19.20 -44.19 33.56
C SER A 656 18.91 -42.96 32.70
N ALA A 657 19.86 -42.02 32.66
CA ALA A 657 19.77 -40.84 31.81
C ALA A 657 21.13 -40.39 31.28
N GLU A 658 21.12 -39.73 30.11
CA GLU A 658 22.32 -39.13 29.54
C GLU A 658 22.85 -38.02 30.46
N LYS A 659 21.96 -37.18 31.02
CA LYS A 659 22.32 -36.27 32.13
C LYS A 659 21.22 -36.21 33.17
N GLY A 660 21.60 -36.21 34.45
CA GLY A 660 20.66 -35.91 35.52
C GLY A 660 20.18 -34.46 35.45
N MET A 661 21.11 -33.51 35.47
CA MET A 661 20.78 -32.09 35.46
C MET A 661 21.69 -31.29 34.53
N GLN A 662 21.12 -30.28 33.86
CA GLN A 662 21.88 -29.31 33.07
C GLN A 662 21.44 -27.88 33.37
N LEU A 663 22.39 -27.00 33.66
CA LEU A 663 22.13 -25.59 33.93
C LEU A 663 23.01 -24.66 33.09
N ARG A 664 22.39 -23.63 32.52
CA ARG A 664 23.05 -22.60 31.70
C ARG A 664 22.59 -21.19 32.09
N GLU A 665 23.39 -20.19 31.71
CA GLU A 665 22.97 -18.78 31.65
C GLU A 665 22.26 -18.25 32.92
N ALA A 666 22.99 -17.97 34.00
CA ALA A 666 22.47 -17.46 35.28
C ALA A 666 21.47 -18.33 36.06
N SER A 667 21.20 -19.56 35.60
CA SER A 667 20.26 -20.43 36.28
C SER A 667 20.78 -20.91 37.64
N ARG A 668 19.85 -21.14 38.56
CA ARG A 668 20.14 -21.51 39.96
C ARG A 668 19.37 -22.77 40.34
N MET A 669 20.02 -23.66 41.07
CA MET A 669 19.36 -24.85 41.59
C MET A 669 19.81 -25.21 42.99
N ARG A 670 18.86 -25.61 43.83
CA ARG A 670 19.09 -26.24 45.13
C ARG A 670 18.37 -27.60 45.19
N VAL A 671 19.10 -28.65 45.52
CA VAL A 671 18.57 -30.01 45.69
C VAL A 671 18.89 -30.51 47.10
N GLU A 672 17.88 -30.96 47.84
CA GLU A 672 18.04 -31.58 49.16
C GLU A 672 17.48 -33.00 49.17
N GLY A 673 18.35 -33.99 49.34
CA GLY A 673 17.97 -35.41 49.32
C GLY A 673 17.77 -35.93 47.90
N GLY A 674 18.39 -37.07 47.59
CA GLY A 674 18.12 -37.77 46.34
C GLY A 674 19.12 -38.88 45.99
N MET A 675 18.75 -39.73 45.05
CA MET A 675 19.56 -40.82 44.51
C MET A 675 19.65 -40.71 42.99
N PHE A 676 20.86 -40.53 42.48
CA PHE A 676 21.14 -40.44 41.06
C PHE A 676 21.94 -41.69 40.67
N ASN A 677 21.37 -42.52 39.82
CA ASN A 677 21.95 -43.81 39.48
C ASN A 677 22.00 -44.03 37.97
N ASP A 678 23.08 -44.66 37.48
CA ASP A 678 23.22 -45.04 36.06
C ASP A 678 23.11 -43.83 35.12
N LEU A 679 24.03 -42.87 35.26
CA LEU A 679 24.04 -41.63 34.46
C LEU A 679 25.39 -41.41 33.78
N ARG A 680 25.40 -40.87 32.56
CA ARG A 680 26.68 -40.41 31.96
C ARG A 680 27.20 -39.15 32.65
N VAL A 681 26.32 -38.20 32.96
CA VAL A 681 26.69 -37.01 33.76
C VAL A 681 25.63 -36.75 34.83
N GLY A 682 26.03 -36.69 36.10
CA GLY A 682 25.14 -36.36 37.20
C GLY A 682 24.61 -34.93 37.06
N VAL A 683 25.51 -33.94 37.15
CA VAL A 683 25.18 -32.53 36.95
C VAL A 683 26.16 -31.85 36.01
N GLN A 684 25.64 -31.17 34.98
CA GLN A 684 26.41 -30.29 34.11
C GLN A 684 26.00 -28.83 34.33
N ALA A 685 26.95 -27.98 34.71
CA ALA A 685 26.68 -26.57 34.96
C ALA A 685 27.74 -25.69 34.30
N GLY A 686 27.31 -24.67 33.56
CA GLY A 686 28.24 -23.66 33.05
C GLY A 686 27.71 -22.78 31.96
N LYS A 687 28.61 -21.95 31.42
CA LYS A 687 28.26 -20.97 30.41
C LYS A 687 27.98 -21.59 29.05
N GLU A 688 27.07 -20.97 28.32
CA GLU A 688 26.99 -21.11 26.86
C GLU A 688 27.45 -19.81 26.19
N GLN A 689 26.83 -18.68 26.57
CA GLN A 689 27.12 -17.35 26.06
C GLN A 689 27.43 -16.32 27.17
N MET A 690 27.14 -16.62 28.45
CA MET A 690 27.22 -15.69 29.61
C MET A 690 26.40 -14.41 29.46
N ARG A 691 25.31 -14.42 28.68
CA ARG A 691 24.46 -13.24 28.50
C ARG A 691 23.75 -12.82 29.79
N TYR A 692 23.46 -13.78 30.68
CA TYR A 692 22.60 -13.53 31.84
C TYR A 692 23.36 -13.55 33.18
N GLY A 693 24.56 -14.16 33.23
CA GLY A 693 25.38 -14.25 34.45
C GLY A 693 25.72 -15.68 34.88
N HIS A 694 26.20 -15.80 36.13
CA HIS A 694 26.77 -17.05 36.67
C HIS A 694 25.72 -18.09 37.08
N VAL A 695 26.02 -19.35 36.78
CA VAL A 695 25.20 -20.50 37.20
C VAL A 695 25.57 -20.92 38.62
N THR A 696 24.58 -21.25 39.46
CA THR A 696 24.83 -21.75 40.83
C THR A 696 24.07 -23.04 41.10
N VAL A 697 24.76 -24.07 41.59
CA VAL A 697 24.16 -25.34 41.98
C VAL A 697 24.53 -25.69 43.42
N GLU A 698 23.55 -26.02 44.24
CA GLU A 698 23.71 -26.53 45.60
C GLU A 698 23.04 -27.90 45.72
N LEU A 699 23.82 -28.94 45.99
CA LEU A 699 23.36 -30.31 46.18
C LEU A 699 23.67 -30.75 47.62
N LYS A 700 22.65 -31.11 48.39
CA LYS A 700 22.77 -31.51 49.81
C LYS A 700 22.13 -32.87 50.03
N ASN A 701 22.83 -33.78 50.68
CA ASN A 701 22.39 -35.16 50.94
C ASN A 701 22.00 -35.93 49.66
N VAL A 702 22.65 -35.63 48.53
CA VAL A 702 22.45 -36.35 47.26
C VAL A 702 23.49 -37.45 47.14
N ARG A 703 23.06 -38.66 46.77
CA ARG A 703 23.93 -39.81 46.49
C ARG A 703 23.99 -40.04 44.98
N MET A 704 25.19 -40.29 44.46
CA MET A 704 25.43 -40.64 43.06
C MET A 704 26.07 -42.02 43.01
N GLU A 705 25.47 -42.95 42.27
CA GLU A 705 25.94 -44.34 42.10
C GLU A 705 25.98 -44.67 40.61
N ALA A 706 27.01 -45.39 40.14
CA ALA A 706 27.17 -45.68 38.71
C ALA A 706 27.01 -44.44 37.79
N VAL A 707 27.65 -43.32 38.16
CA VAL A 707 27.67 -42.08 37.37
C VAL A 707 29.07 -41.84 36.81
N ASP A 708 29.22 -41.75 35.48
CA ASP A 708 30.56 -41.62 34.86
C ASP A 708 31.24 -40.29 35.25
N VAL A 709 30.47 -39.21 35.25
CA VAL A 709 30.90 -37.87 35.68
C VAL A 709 29.90 -37.29 36.66
N GLU A 710 30.18 -37.34 37.96
CA GLU A 710 29.28 -36.82 39.01
C GLU A 710 28.92 -35.35 38.78
N VAL A 711 29.92 -34.50 38.54
CA VAL A 711 29.74 -33.07 38.26
C VAL A 711 30.69 -32.60 37.16
N ASP A 712 30.13 -32.14 36.03
CA ASP A 712 30.83 -31.40 34.98
C ASP A 712 30.64 -29.88 35.22
N GLN A 713 31.51 -29.31 36.05
CA GLN A 713 31.51 -27.87 36.34
C GLN A 713 32.35 -27.12 35.31
N ARG A 714 31.69 -26.46 34.37
CA ARG A 714 32.35 -25.64 33.34
C ARG A 714 32.53 -24.21 33.81
N ALA A 715 33.29 -23.43 33.03
CA ALA A 715 33.52 -22.02 33.30
C ALA A 715 32.20 -21.25 33.48
N GLY A 716 32.15 -20.36 34.48
CA GLY A 716 30.98 -19.55 34.78
C GLY A 716 29.99 -20.18 35.77
N ALA A 717 30.19 -21.44 36.19
CA ALA A 717 29.41 -22.09 37.23
C ALA A 717 30.11 -22.17 38.59
N LYS A 718 29.31 -22.13 39.66
CA LYS A 718 29.71 -22.47 41.04
C LYS A 718 28.85 -23.64 41.52
N VAL A 719 29.47 -24.76 41.86
CA VAL A 719 28.78 -25.95 42.37
C VAL A 719 29.24 -26.27 43.79
N THR A 720 28.28 -26.54 44.67
CA THR A 720 28.51 -27.08 46.02
C THR A 720 27.86 -28.45 46.09
N PHE A 721 28.65 -29.50 46.34
CA PHE A 721 28.19 -30.88 46.45
C PHE A 721 28.44 -31.41 47.86
N ASN A 722 27.37 -31.75 48.59
CA ASN A 722 27.38 -32.25 49.97
C ASN A 722 28.30 -31.44 50.91
N GLY A 723 28.17 -30.10 50.84
CA GLY A 723 28.92 -29.15 51.66
C GLY A 723 30.33 -28.81 51.15
N LYS A 724 30.79 -29.39 50.04
CA LYS A 724 32.10 -29.09 49.43
C LYS A 724 31.92 -28.26 48.15
N SER A 725 32.58 -27.10 48.07
CA SER A 725 32.63 -26.33 46.82
C SER A 725 33.61 -26.98 45.84
N LEU A 726 33.19 -27.15 44.58
CA LEU A 726 33.97 -27.79 43.53
C LEU A 726 34.67 -26.74 42.64
N MET A 727 35.79 -27.15 42.05
CA MET A 727 36.56 -26.34 41.09
C MET A 727 36.14 -26.70 39.65
N PRO A 728 36.19 -25.76 38.70
CA PRO A 728 35.85 -26.05 37.31
C PRO A 728 36.74 -27.14 36.71
N THR A 729 36.16 -28.05 35.94
CA THR A 729 36.89 -28.97 35.08
C THR A 729 37.57 -28.15 33.97
N ASN A 730 38.90 -28.08 34.00
CA ASN A 730 39.68 -27.47 32.92
C ASN A 730 39.43 -28.29 31.65
N ALA A 731 38.75 -27.69 30.67
CA ALA A 731 38.64 -28.26 29.34
C ALA A 731 40.07 -28.43 28.79
N ALA A 732 40.50 -29.69 28.62
CA ALA A 732 41.69 -30.00 27.85
C ALA A 732 41.53 -29.39 26.46
N GLY A 733 42.36 -28.39 26.15
CA GLY A 733 42.41 -27.78 24.82
C GLY A 733 42.91 -28.80 23.81
N GLY A 734 42.01 -29.24 22.93
CA GLY A 734 42.36 -29.90 21.67
C GLY A 734 42.56 -28.84 20.60
N THR A 735 43.79 -28.77 20.10
CA THR A 735 44.26 -28.02 18.92
C THR A 735 43.53 -28.41 17.65
#